data_AF-A0A495ECP7-F1
#
_entry.id   AF-A0A495ECP7-F1
#
_cell.length_a   1.000
_cell.length_b   1.000
_cell.length_c   1.000
_cell.angle_alpha   90.00
_cell.angle_beta   90.00
_cell.angle_gamma   90.00
#
_symmetry.space_group_name_H-M   'P 1'
#
loop_
_entity.id
_entity.type
_entity.pdbx_description
1 polymer ?
#
loop_
_entity_poly.entity_id
_entity_poly.type
_entity_poly.pdbx_seq_one_letter_code
_entity_poly.pdbx_strand_id
1 'polypeptide(L)'
;MLHKPTIFIVLISLLTLCSSCNEDKIYTDLIYKKPKIVKDPSVQFLSPEESMKRMHLPEGYHVELVASEPMINEPVATAWDANGKLYVAEMLTYMQDIDGTNQQEPWSRISVLEDIDGDGKMDKSTVFIDSLILPRIILPLDDRVIVGETYNRNIWSYRDTDGDLKADEKILLLENKKRDNSNLEHQSASMIWSIDNWLYLSKNSLRYRFTHGKIEIDTLADAPNGQWGLTQDENGQLFYSSAGGETPALGYQQHPVYGNLEVENNWEEGFEKVWPVIGTPDVQGGLKRLREDGTLNHFTASCGQSIFLGDKLPAYGDLFIPEPVGRLIRRATVQNINGKNVLKNTYKETEFLASTDSNFRPVHTNTGPDGCLYVVDMYRGIIQEGNWVRKGSFLRPVVEQKKLDKNIGKGRIYRIVHDEIEPAKTEKLLQKSPEELIAYLGHPNGWYRINAQKLIILKNDKSIISKLKEIATDNESFFNSKDSNSYALERLHALWTLDGLDAITQDLVIKKLKDKDSRIRRAALRISEAFLKKGNSEIEEALFSMKNDADKNVVIQLLLSLRLSPSKKAKEAIKEIMSIHQTNEVITIVGTEGIKEVPKEIELIKKKHILENSKVRNNIVNGYTYFKNTCVACHGPNGEGKEGLAPSLIGSPRVTGHRDITTKILLNGLTGPLDGKEYAGVMVGMKHQDDEWIAGVLTYIRKHLNNATPVGAWQVTNVRNKIKDREEYWTLEELYKK
;
A
#
# COMPACT_ATOMS: atom_id res chain seq x y z
N MET A 1 -8.91 45.26 72.45
CA MET A 1 -9.57 44.12 73.16
C MET A 1 -9.63 42.96 72.17
N LEU A 2 -9.31 41.70 72.47
CA LEU A 2 -8.69 41.02 73.64
C LEU A 2 -7.81 39.87 73.05
N HIS A 3 -6.58 39.63 73.55
CA HIS A 3 -6.22 38.46 74.39
C HIS A 3 -6.82 37.11 73.92
N LYS A 4 -6.01 36.19 73.35
CA LYS A 4 -5.21 35.10 74.01
C LYS A 4 -6.08 33.92 74.53
N PRO A 5 -5.56 32.68 74.70
CA PRO A 5 -4.26 32.07 74.32
C PRO A 5 -4.48 30.95 73.24
N THR A 6 -3.95 29.70 73.15
CA THR A 6 -3.05 28.84 73.98
C THR A 6 -2.45 27.64 73.17
N ILE A 7 -1.19 27.28 73.47
CA ILE A 7 -0.54 25.92 73.53
C ILE A 7 -0.59 24.91 72.34
N PHE A 8 0.60 24.31 72.13
CA PHE A 8 0.93 23.13 71.28
C PHE A 8 0.11 21.85 71.53
N ILE A 9 -0.16 21.11 70.45
CA ILE A 9 -0.09 19.63 70.41
C ILE A 9 0.65 19.22 69.13
N VAL A 10 1.45 18.15 69.19
CA VAL A 10 2.19 17.60 68.03
C VAL A 10 1.24 16.83 67.12
N LEU A 11 1.31 17.07 65.81
CA LEU A 11 0.71 16.20 64.79
C LEU A 11 1.76 15.79 63.75
N ILE A 12 1.96 14.49 63.58
CA ILE A 12 2.70 13.93 62.45
C ILE A 12 1.74 13.89 61.26
N SER A 13 1.95 14.76 60.27
CA SER A 13 1.23 14.72 58.99
C SER A 13 2.23 14.36 57.89
N LEU A 14 1.93 13.28 57.16
CA LEU A 14 2.75 12.86 56.03
C LEU A 14 2.74 13.94 54.95
N LEU A 15 3.91 14.29 54.44
CA LEU A 15 4.06 14.85 53.10
C LEU A 15 3.73 13.74 52.08
N THR A 16 2.43 13.55 51.82
CA THR A 16 1.98 12.78 50.66
C THR A 16 2.39 13.55 49.41
N LEU A 17 3.51 13.14 48.82
CA LEU A 17 3.89 13.49 47.46
C LEU A 17 2.78 13.02 46.51
N CYS A 18 1.87 13.92 46.16
CA CYS A 18 0.95 13.74 45.04
C CYS A 18 1.72 13.85 43.73
N SER A 19 2.61 12.88 43.48
CA SER A 19 3.09 12.58 42.14
C SER A 19 1.87 12.26 41.28
N SER A 20 1.48 13.19 40.42
CA SER A 20 0.39 13.00 39.47
C SER A 20 0.84 12.04 38.37
N CYS A 21 0.87 10.75 38.69
CA CYS A 21 0.74 9.71 37.68
C CYS A 21 -0.64 9.91 37.05
N ASN A 22 -0.67 10.45 35.84
CA ASN A 22 -1.78 10.10 34.95
C ASN A 22 -1.61 8.60 34.70
N GLU A 23 -2.52 7.79 35.24
CA GLU A 23 -2.69 6.44 34.74
C GLU A 23 -3.22 6.57 33.31
N ASP A 24 -2.55 5.95 32.35
CA ASP A 24 -3.00 5.95 30.96
C ASP A 24 -4.39 5.33 30.91
N LYS A 25 -5.39 6.07 30.40
CA LYS A 25 -6.77 5.59 30.29
C LYS A 25 -6.80 4.30 29.46
N ILE A 26 -7.06 3.18 30.12
CA ILE A 26 -7.29 1.90 29.45
C ILE A 26 -8.70 1.93 28.84
N TYR A 27 -8.79 2.38 27.60
CA TYR A 27 -10.03 2.35 26.83
C TYR A 27 -10.42 0.90 26.54
N THR A 28 -11.50 0.43 27.16
CA THR A 28 -12.11 -0.88 26.89
C THR A 28 -13.37 -0.69 26.05
N ASP A 29 -13.21 -0.57 24.73
CA ASP A 29 -14.30 -0.45 23.76
C ASP A 29 -15.41 -1.49 24.01
N LEU A 30 -16.59 -1.04 24.45
CA LEU A 30 -17.77 -1.90 24.58
C LEU A 30 -18.46 -2.02 23.22
N ILE A 31 -18.29 -3.17 22.57
CA ILE A 31 -18.80 -3.36 21.20
C ILE A 31 -20.33 -3.42 21.16
N TYR A 32 -20.92 -2.82 20.12
CA TYR A 32 -22.37 -2.79 19.92
C TYR A 32 -23.01 -4.18 19.89
N LYS A 33 -24.24 -4.27 20.42
CA LYS A 33 -25.08 -5.46 20.22
C LYS A 33 -25.50 -5.55 18.75
N LYS A 34 -25.02 -6.56 18.03
CA LYS A 34 -25.40 -6.83 16.64
C LYS A 34 -26.94 -6.83 16.46
N PRO A 35 -27.48 -6.16 15.42
CA PRO A 35 -28.89 -6.23 15.09
C PRO A 35 -29.26 -7.62 14.52
N LYS A 36 -30.57 -7.88 14.39
CA LYS A 36 -31.06 -9.09 13.72
C LYS A 36 -30.73 -9.02 12.22
N ILE A 37 -29.92 -9.95 11.73
CA ILE A 37 -29.55 -10.06 10.31
C ILE A 37 -30.81 -10.16 9.43
N VAL A 38 -30.89 -9.30 8.43
CA VAL A 38 -31.88 -9.37 7.35
C VAL A 38 -31.19 -9.95 6.12
N LYS A 39 -31.56 -11.18 5.74
CA LYS A 39 -30.90 -11.92 4.62
C LYS A 39 -31.03 -11.21 3.28
N ASP A 40 -32.20 -10.60 3.05
CA ASP A 40 -32.53 -9.88 1.83
C ASP A 40 -32.87 -8.42 2.19
N PRO A 41 -31.88 -7.53 2.31
CA PRO A 41 -32.11 -6.17 2.77
C PRO A 41 -32.76 -5.29 1.69
N SER A 42 -33.47 -4.25 2.14
CA SER A 42 -33.92 -3.17 1.26
C SER A 42 -32.71 -2.43 0.69
N VAL A 43 -32.81 -2.07 -0.59
CA VAL A 43 -31.79 -1.33 -1.33
C VAL A 43 -32.21 0.10 -1.64
N GLN A 44 -33.36 0.56 -1.10
CA GLN A 44 -33.78 1.96 -1.26
C GLN A 44 -32.70 2.90 -0.69
N PHE A 45 -32.48 4.03 -1.37
CA PHE A 45 -31.65 5.10 -0.83
C PHE A 45 -32.26 5.63 0.47
N LEU A 46 -31.38 5.91 1.43
CA LEU A 46 -31.67 6.65 2.65
C LEU A 46 -31.12 8.08 2.54
N SER A 47 -31.64 9.00 3.34
CA SER A 47 -30.95 10.28 3.65
C SER A 47 -29.61 10.01 4.39
N PRO A 48 -28.69 10.98 4.46
CA PRO A 48 -27.50 10.86 5.31
C PRO A 48 -27.86 10.52 6.76
N GLU A 49 -28.87 11.18 7.32
CA GLU A 49 -29.30 11.03 8.71
C GLU A 49 -29.95 9.67 9.00
N GLU A 50 -30.68 9.11 8.03
CA GLU A 50 -31.21 7.75 8.12
C GLU A 50 -30.11 6.69 7.93
N SER A 51 -29.12 6.95 7.07
CA SER A 51 -28.00 6.03 6.81
C SER A 51 -27.03 5.96 8.01
N MET A 52 -26.72 7.10 8.64
CA MET A 52 -25.94 7.14 9.89
C MET A 52 -26.63 6.34 11.01
N LYS A 53 -27.97 6.41 11.11
CA LYS A 53 -28.78 5.56 12.04
C LYS A 53 -28.77 4.06 11.70
N ARG A 54 -28.18 3.64 10.58
CA ARG A 54 -27.95 2.22 10.23
C ARG A 54 -26.55 1.74 10.58
N MET A 55 -25.63 2.64 10.92
CA MET A 55 -24.26 2.31 11.30
C MET A 55 -24.20 1.94 12.78
N HIS A 56 -23.37 0.96 13.09
CA HIS A 56 -23.10 0.51 14.44
C HIS A 56 -21.59 0.60 14.69
N LEU A 57 -21.22 1.22 15.81
CA LEU A 57 -19.87 1.53 16.30
C LEU A 57 -19.77 1.11 17.78
N PRO A 58 -18.57 0.98 18.38
CA PRO A 58 -18.44 0.72 19.81
C PRO A 58 -19.05 1.87 20.64
N GLU A 59 -19.40 1.59 21.89
CA GLU A 59 -19.89 2.60 22.83
C GLU A 59 -18.89 3.77 22.95
N GLY A 60 -19.42 4.99 23.05
CA GLY A 60 -18.64 6.22 22.98
C GLY A 60 -18.32 6.70 21.55
N TYR A 61 -18.25 5.84 20.53
CA TYR A 61 -17.96 6.27 19.16
C TYR A 61 -19.24 6.60 18.36
N HIS A 62 -19.22 7.71 17.61
CA HIS A 62 -20.29 8.04 16.68
C HIS A 62 -19.79 8.64 15.36
N VAL A 63 -20.70 8.74 14.38
CA VAL A 63 -20.44 9.31 13.05
C VAL A 63 -21.01 10.71 12.93
N GLU A 64 -20.26 11.60 12.30
CA GLU A 64 -20.68 12.95 11.91
C GLU A 64 -20.59 13.09 10.39
N LEU A 65 -21.47 13.89 9.78
CA LEU A 65 -21.50 14.10 8.33
C LEU A 65 -20.61 15.28 7.94
N VAL A 66 -19.54 15.00 7.20
CA VAL A 66 -18.58 16.00 6.70
C VAL A 66 -19.05 16.58 5.36
N ALA A 67 -19.50 15.71 4.44
CA ALA A 67 -20.04 16.10 3.14
C ALA A 67 -20.96 15.02 2.57
N SER A 68 -21.91 15.41 1.71
CA SER A 68 -22.83 14.48 1.02
C SER A 68 -23.16 14.95 -0.40
N GLU A 69 -23.94 14.15 -1.13
CA GLU A 69 -24.67 14.65 -2.29
C GLU A 69 -25.54 15.87 -1.90
N PRO A 70 -25.67 16.92 -2.73
CA PRO A 70 -25.09 17.07 -4.08
C PRO A 70 -23.68 17.71 -4.12
N MET A 71 -23.09 18.07 -2.97
CA MET A 71 -21.79 18.76 -2.89
C MET A 71 -20.64 17.93 -3.49
N ILE A 72 -20.71 16.61 -3.27
CA ILE A 72 -19.85 15.58 -3.85
C ILE A 72 -20.71 14.41 -4.36
N ASN A 73 -20.22 13.71 -5.38
CA ASN A 73 -20.91 12.55 -5.95
C ASN A 73 -19.87 11.46 -6.28
N GLU A 74 -20.11 10.24 -5.84
CA GLU A 74 -19.25 9.07 -6.01
C GLU A 74 -17.76 9.29 -5.64
N PRO A 75 -17.46 9.75 -4.40
CA PRO A 75 -16.10 9.94 -3.94
C PRO A 75 -15.42 8.58 -3.72
N VAL A 76 -14.14 8.47 -4.10
CA VAL A 76 -13.38 7.21 -4.02
C VAL A 76 -12.04 7.29 -3.31
N ALA A 77 -11.49 8.50 -3.18
CA ALA A 77 -10.24 8.80 -2.50
C ALA A 77 -10.27 10.23 -1.99
N THR A 78 -9.58 10.48 -0.88
CA THR A 78 -9.51 11.80 -0.22
C THR A 78 -8.11 12.12 0.28
N ALA A 79 -7.68 13.36 0.06
CA ALA A 79 -6.39 13.85 0.54
C ALA A 79 -6.51 15.30 1.06
N TRP A 80 -5.91 15.56 2.22
CA TRP A 80 -5.86 16.89 2.80
C TRP A 80 -4.65 17.66 2.27
N ASP A 81 -4.81 18.93 1.91
CA ASP A 81 -3.66 19.85 1.82
C ASP A 81 -3.20 20.30 3.21
N ALA A 82 -1.99 20.84 3.31
CA ALA A 82 -1.44 21.26 4.59
C ALA A 82 -2.09 22.55 5.17
N ASN A 83 -3.18 23.04 4.57
CA ASN A 83 -4.05 24.09 5.11
C ASN A 83 -5.42 23.56 5.58
N GLY A 84 -5.62 22.24 5.54
CA GLY A 84 -6.86 21.61 5.98
C GLY A 84 -7.98 21.63 4.95
N LYS A 85 -7.70 21.92 3.66
CA LYS A 85 -8.70 21.71 2.59
C LYS A 85 -8.73 20.25 2.15
N LEU A 86 -9.92 19.75 1.83
CA LEU A 86 -10.12 18.34 1.50
C LEU A 86 -10.29 18.15 -0.01
N TYR A 87 -9.28 17.57 -0.66
CA TYR A 87 -9.35 17.16 -2.06
C TYR A 87 -10.07 15.82 -2.16
N VAL A 88 -11.06 15.73 -3.04
CA VAL A 88 -11.94 14.57 -3.22
C VAL A 88 -11.91 14.14 -4.69
N ALA A 89 -11.55 12.88 -4.95
CA ALA A 89 -11.64 12.28 -6.29
C ALA A 89 -13.03 11.68 -6.50
N GLU A 90 -13.75 12.13 -7.53
CA GLU A 90 -15.15 11.78 -7.81
C GLU A 90 -15.25 10.99 -9.14
N MET A 91 -15.69 9.73 -9.07
CA MET A 91 -15.74 8.79 -10.20
C MET A 91 -17.06 8.84 -10.99
N LEU A 92 -17.40 10.01 -11.52
CA LEU A 92 -18.71 10.29 -12.13
C LEU A 92 -19.10 9.41 -13.35
N THR A 93 -18.19 8.58 -13.88
CA THR A 93 -18.47 7.61 -14.95
C THR A 93 -18.41 6.14 -14.51
N TYR A 94 -18.09 5.83 -13.25
CA TYR A 94 -17.97 4.45 -12.79
C TYR A 94 -19.34 3.78 -12.73
N MET A 95 -19.54 2.70 -13.48
CA MET A 95 -20.71 1.81 -13.40
C MET A 95 -22.06 2.57 -13.28
N GLN A 96 -22.26 3.59 -14.14
CA GLN A 96 -23.49 4.38 -14.20
C GLN A 96 -24.67 3.60 -14.81
N ASP A 97 -24.39 2.43 -15.39
CA ASP A 97 -25.35 1.36 -15.60
C ASP A 97 -24.69 -0.01 -15.36
N ILE A 98 -25.49 -1.07 -15.50
CA ILE A 98 -25.10 -2.48 -15.30
C ILE A 98 -24.12 -3.04 -16.35
N ASP A 99 -23.96 -2.37 -17.50
CA ASP A 99 -23.07 -2.78 -18.59
C ASP A 99 -21.79 -1.91 -18.67
N GLY A 100 -21.68 -0.86 -17.85
CA GLY A 100 -20.50 0.02 -17.76
C GLY A 100 -20.41 1.06 -18.88
N THR A 101 -21.55 1.47 -19.46
CA THR A 101 -21.56 2.42 -20.58
C THR A 101 -20.88 3.74 -20.20
N ASN A 102 -20.08 4.30 -21.13
CA ASN A 102 -19.32 5.54 -20.97
C ASN A 102 -18.29 5.57 -19.81
N GLN A 103 -17.96 4.43 -19.19
CA GLN A 103 -17.00 4.35 -18.07
C GLN A 103 -15.57 4.85 -18.38
N GLN A 104 -15.21 4.94 -19.67
CA GLN A 104 -13.91 5.46 -20.14
C GLN A 104 -13.97 6.92 -20.62
N GLU A 105 -15.13 7.57 -20.54
CA GLU A 105 -15.28 8.98 -20.91
C GLU A 105 -14.67 9.91 -19.84
N PRO A 106 -14.05 11.04 -20.24
CA PRO A 106 -13.40 11.97 -19.33
C PRO A 106 -14.42 12.92 -18.69
N TRP A 107 -15.33 12.42 -17.86
CA TRP A 107 -16.31 13.24 -17.12
C TRP A 107 -16.12 13.21 -15.60
N SER A 108 -15.13 12.47 -15.11
CA SER A 108 -14.78 12.46 -13.68
C SER A 108 -13.95 13.69 -13.30
N ARG A 109 -13.87 14.01 -12.01
CA ARG A 109 -13.26 15.26 -11.52
C ARG A 109 -12.56 15.10 -10.17
N ILE A 110 -11.83 16.13 -9.77
CA ILE A 110 -11.34 16.35 -8.41
C ILE A 110 -11.92 17.68 -7.92
N SER A 111 -12.59 17.64 -6.77
CA SER A 111 -13.13 18.83 -6.10
C SER A 111 -12.36 19.11 -4.81
N VAL A 112 -12.25 20.38 -4.45
CA VAL A 112 -11.71 20.88 -3.19
C VAL A 112 -12.87 21.33 -2.31
N LEU A 113 -12.96 20.75 -1.12
CA LEU A 113 -13.92 21.14 -0.10
C LEU A 113 -13.27 22.03 0.96
N GLU A 114 -14.05 22.99 1.44
CA GLU A 114 -13.66 23.96 2.46
C GLU A 114 -14.70 23.99 3.59
N ASP A 115 -14.23 23.72 4.80
CA ASP A 115 -14.84 24.10 6.08
C ASP A 115 -14.50 25.58 6.33
N ILE A 116 -15.53 26.43 6.52
CA ILE A 116 -15.38 27.89 6.61
C ILE A 116 -15.55 28.40 8.04
N ASP A 117 -16.38 27.76 8.88
CA ASP A 117 -16.62 28.19 10.27
C ASP A 117 -15.91 27.35 11.35
N GLY A 118 -15.47 26.14 11.01
CA GLY A 118 -14.65 25.26 11.85
C GLY A 118 -15.42 24.17 12.61
N ASP A 119 -16.68 23.86 12.27
CA ASP A 119 -17.43 22.77 12.92
C ASP A 119 -16.96 21.35 12.48
N GLY A 120 -16.21 21.24 11.37
CA GLY A 120 -15.73 19.99 10.78
C GLY A 120 -16.54 19.45 9.61
N LYS A 121 -17.64 20.14 9.26
CA LYS A 121 -18.41 19.95 8.04
C LYS A 121 -17.85 20.84 6.93
N MET A 122 -18.09 20.45 5.69
CA MET A 122 -17.69 21.25 4.53
C MET A 122 -18.86 22.15 4.10
N ASP A 123 -18.58 23.43 3.87
CA ASP A 123 -19.54 24.45 3.42
C ASP A 123 -19.51 24.65 1.92
N LYS A 124 -18.30 24.64 1.34
CA LYS A 124 -18.04 25.01 -0.05
C LYS A 124 -17.32 23.89 -0.78
N SER A 125 -17.68 23.70 -2.05
CA SER A 125 -17.03 22.80 -3.00
C SER A 125 -16.62 23.59 -4.24
N THR A 126 -15.39 23.41 -4.68
CA THR A 126 -14.84 24.01 -5.91
C THR A 126 -14.25 22.90 -6.78
N VAL A 127 -14.63 22.81 -8.05
CA VAL A 127 -14.05 21.81 -8.96
C VAL A 127 -12.65 22.27 -9.34
N PHE A 128 -11.62 21.61 -8.80
CA PHE A 128 -10.22 21.98 -8.99
C PHE A 128 -9.66 21.47 -10.33
N ILE A 129 -10.04 20.26 -10.72
CA ILE A 129 -9.71 19.67 -12.03
C ILE A 129 -10.93 18.89 -12.53
N ASP A 130 -11.37 19.14 -13.77
CA ASP A 130 -12.35 18.33 -14.48
C ASP A 130 -11.72 17.49 -15.61
N SER A 131 -12.55 16.87 -16.45
CA SER A 131 -12.11 16.15 -17.66
C SER A 131 -11.17 14.97 -17.42
N LEU A 132 -11.33 14.27 -16.29
CA LEU A 132 -10.49 13.12 -15.89
C LEU A 132 -11.17 11.78 -16.19
N ILE A 133 -10.37 10.75 -16.49
CA ILE A 133 -10.85 9.37 -16.61
C ILE A 133 -10.65 8.64 -15.27
N LEU A 134 -11.70 8.64 -14.44
CA LEU A 134 -11.75 7.91 -13.15
C LEU A 134 -10.47 8.14 -12.29
N PRO A 135 -10.27 9.35 -11.73
CA PRO A 135 -9.12 9.67 -10.90
C PRO A 135 -9.10 8.87 -9.60
N ARG A 136 -7.89 8.57 -9.10
CA ARG A 136 -7.70 7.81 -7.85
C ARG A 136 -6.52 8.32 -7.05
N ILE A 137 -5.39 8.53 -7.72
CA ILE A 137 -4.21 9.08 -7.08
C ILE A 137 -4.45 10.58 -6.94
N ILE A 138 -4.50 11.05 -5.70
CA ILE A 138 -4.46 12.47 -5.33
C ILE A 138 -3.49 12.64 -4.15
N LEU A 139 -2.53 13.56 -4.27
CA LEU A 139 -1.55 13.85 -3.22
C LEU A 139 -1.13 15.32 -3.28
N PRO A 140 -1.72 16.20 -2.44
CA PRO A 140 -1.26 17.56 -2.22
C PRO A 140 0.17 17.59 -1.67
N LEU A 141 0.99 18.52 -2.17
CA LEU A 141 2.39 18.72 -1.81
C LEU A 141 2.53 20.01 -0.99
N ASP A 142 2.74 21.11 -1.71
CA ASP A 142 2.71 22.51 -1.30
C ASP A 142 1.48 23.17 -1.93
N ASP A 143 1.65 24.05 -2.92
CA ASP A 143 0.56 24.56 -3.77
C ASP A 143 0.26 23.63 -4.97
N ARG A 144 1.07 22.58 -5.14
CA ARG A 144 0.91 21.55 -6.17
C ARG A 144 0.17 20.32 -5.67
N VAL A 145 -0.54 19.65 -6.57
CA VAL A 145 -1.25 18.38 -6.32
C VAL A 145 -0.84 17.36 -7.36
N ILE A 146 -0.33 16.21 -6.92
CA ILE A 146 -0.06 15.07 -7.79
C ILE A 146 -1.37 14.33 -8.07
N VAL A 147 -1.62 14.00 -9.36
CA VAL A 147 -2.84 13.33 -9.83
C VAL A 147 -2.52 12.17 -10.78
N GLY A 148 -3.31 11.09 -10.67
CA GLY A 148 -3.25 9.92 -11.56
C GLY A 148 -4.63 9.29 -11.82
N GLU A 149 -4.83 8.89 -13.09
CA GLU A 149 -6.08 8.42 -13.68
C GLU A 149 -6.16 6.89 -13.84
N THR A 150 -7.31 6.38 -14.27
CA THR A 150 -7.49 4.96 -14.64
C THR A 150 -7.18 4.73 -16.12
N TYR A 151 -6.66 3.54 -16.46
CA TYR A 151 -6.16 3.13 -17.81
C TYR A 151 -4.96 3.95 -18.32
N ASN A 152 -4.76 5.18 -17.85
CA ASN A 152 -3.52 5.93 -17.97
C ASN A 152 -2.45 5.34 -17.04
N ARG A 153 -1.18 5.55 -17.36
CA ARG A 153 -0.03 5.25 -16.49
C ARG A 153 0.88 6.45 -16.27
N ASN A 154 0.52 7.63 -16.80
CA ASN A 154 1.17 8.89 -16.48
C ASN A 154 0.81 9.35 -15.07
N ILE A 155 1.70 10.15 -14.47
CA ILE A 155 1.42 10.93 -13.25
C ILE A 155 1.67 12.40 -13.57
N TRP A 156 0.76 13.27 -13.16
CA TRP A 156 0.80 14.71 -13.41
C TRP A 156 0.91 15.49 -12.10
N SER A 157 1.53 16.66 -12.15
CA SER A 157 1.35 17.73 -11.17
C SER A 157 0.35 18.72 -11.74
N TYR A 158 -0.59 19.14 -10.92
CA TYR A 158 -1.46 20.29 -11.17
C TYR A 158 -1.19 21.35 -10.11
N ARG A 159 -1.50 22.61 -10.42
CA ARG A 159 -1.31 23.76 -9.52
C ARG A 159 -2.32 24.84 -9.88
N ASP A 160 -2.70 25.62 -8.88
CA ASP A 160 -3.43 26.89 -8.98
C ASP A 160 -2.41 28.03 -8.80
N THR A 161 -2.31 28.97 -9.75
CA THR A 161 -1.37 30.10 -9.67
C THR A 161 -2.02 31.48 -9.48
N ASP A 162 -3.36 31.59 -9.46
CA ASP A 162 -4.08 32.86 -9.21
C ASP A 162 -4.88 32.89 -7.89
N GLY A 163 -5.15 31.72 -7.29
CA GLY A 163 -5.81 31.54 -6.01
C GLY A 163 -7.31 31.24 -6.07
N ASP A 164 -7.90 31.02 -7.25
CA ASP A 164 -9.34 30.76 -7.40
C ASP A 164 -9.79 29.32 -7.10
N LEU A 165 -8.83 28.44 -6.74
CA LEU A 165 -8.97 27.01 -6.45
C LEU A 165 -9.33 26.14 -7.67
N LYS A 166 -8.82 26.51 -8.84
CA LYS A 166 -8.79 25.68 -10.06
C LYS A 166 -7.37 25.53 -10.58
N ALA A 167 -7.06 24.38 -11.17
CA ALA A 167 -5.75 24.14 -11.73
C ALA A 167 -5.56 24.81 -13.10
N ASP A 168 -4.62 25.75 -13.19
CA ASP A 168 -4.23 26.47 -14.40
C ASP A 168 -2.89 25.95 -14.99
N GLU A 169 -1.99 25.43 -14.15
CA GLU A 169 -0.75 24.76 -14.55
C GLU A 169 -0.87 23.22 -14.48
N LYS A 170 -0.34 22.53 -15.51
CA LYS A 170 -0.28 21.06 -15.60
C LYS A 170 1.08 20.58 -16.13
N ILE A 171 1.82 19.84 -15.31
CA ILE A 171 3.17 19.34 -15.61
C ILE A 171 3.20 17.81 -15.56
N LEU A 172 3.84 17.17 -16.54
CA LEU A 172 4.02 15.71 -16.58
C LEU A 172 5.19 15.29 -15.67
N LEU A 173 4.92 14.50 -14.63
CA LEU A 173 5.94 14.00 -13.70
C LEU A 173 6.46 12.61 -14.08
N LEU A 174 5.58 11.77 -14.63
CA LEU A 174 5.92 10.44 -15.16
C LEU A 174 5.25 10.27 -16.52
N GLU A 175 6.05 9.98 -17.55
CA GLU A 175 5.53 9.52 -18.84
C GLU A 175 5.53 7.98 -18.91
N ASN A 176 4.38 7.38 -19.21
CA ASN A 176 4.27 5.96 -19.54
C ASN A 176 3.20 5.73 -20.61
N LYS A 177 3.63 5.78 -21.87
CA LYS A 177 2.79 5.67 -23.09
C LYS A 177 2.05 4.33 -23.25
N LYS A 178 2.24 3.36 -22.35
CA LYS A 178 1.55 2.06 -22.37
C LYS A 178 0.24 2.16 -21.58
N ARG A 179 -0.90 2.28 -22.30
CA ARG A 179 -2.25 2.16 -21.71
C ARG A 179 -2.34 0.87 -20.89
N ASP A 180 -2.90 0.97 -19.69
CA ASP A 180 -3.30 -0.19 -18.92
C ASP A 180 -4.67 -0.68 -19.42
N ASN A 181 -4.73 -1.94 -19.85
CA ASN A 181 -5.95 -2.60 -20.31
C ASN A 181 -6.36 -3.75 -19.38
N SER A 182 -5.84 -3.77 -18.14
CA SER A 182 -6.39 -4.61 -17.07
C SER A 182 -7.65 -3.97 -16.48
N ASN A 183 -8.53 -4.80 -15.89
CA ASN A 183 -9.68 -4.32 -15.09
C ASN A 183 -9.17 -3.30 -14.05
N LEU A 184 -9.92 -2.21 -13.87
CA LEU A 184 -9.47 -1.05 -13.09
C LEU A 184 -9.12 -1.37 -11.63
N GLU A 185 -9.82 -2.32 -11.00
CA GLU A 185 -9.59 -2.78 -9.63
C GLU A 185 -8.17 -3.36 -9.47
N HIS A 186 -7.58 -3.86 -10.57
CA HIS A 186 -6.25 -4.45 -10.59
C HIS A 186 -5.12 -3.48 -10.97
N GLN A 187 -5.39 -2.18 -11.12
CA GLN A 187 -4.41 -1.13 -11.42
C GLN A 187 -3.91 -0.41 -10.14
N SER A 188 -2.98 0.54 -10.25
CA SER A 188 -2.62 1.43 -9.13
C SER A 188 -3.78 2.39 -8.80
N ALA A 189 -4.05 2.59 -7.51
CA ALA A 189 -5.05 3.54 -7.04
C ALA A 189 -4.47 4.67 -6.17
N SER A 190 -3.41 4.40 -5.42
CA SER A 190 -2.92 5.33 -4.38
C SER A 190 -1.45 5.71 -4.59
N MET A 191 -1.09 6.94 -4.21
CA MET A 191 0.29 7.37 -3.98
C MET A 191 0.39 8.07 -2.63
N ILE A 192 1.42 7.76 -1.83
CA ILE A 192 1.68 8.44 -0.55
C ILE A 192 3.11 8.97 -0.47
N TRP A 193 3.31 10.07 0.27
CA TRP A 193 4.62 10.54 0.70
C TRP A 193 5.01 9.78 1.98
N SER A 194 6.07 8.98 1.90
CA SER A 194 6.60 8.21 3.04
C SER A 194 7.51 9.08 3.93
N ILE A 195 7.67 8.69 5.20
CA ILE A 195 8.63 9.34 6.11
C ILE A 195 10.08 9.29 5.59
N ASP A 196 10.44 8.34 4.71
CA ASP A 196 11.75 8.29 4.05
C ASP A 196 11.88 9.20 2.81
N ASN A 197 10.97 10.17 2.65
CA ASN A 197 10.92 11.16 1.57
C ASN A 197 10.65 10.60 0.16
N TRP A 198 10.48 9.29 0.04
CA TRP A 198 10.09 8.65 -1.21
C TRP A 198 8.56 8.59 -1.34
N LEU A 199 8.07 8.74 -2.57
CA LEU A 199 6.67 8.61 -2.93
C LEU A 199 6.44 7.20 -3.51
N TYR A 200 5.54 6.46 -2.89
CA TYR A 200 5.24 5.05 -3.22
C TYR A 200 3.88 4.93 -3.89
N LEU A 201 3.77 4.04 -4.88
CA LEU A 201 2.53 3.68 -5.56
C LEU A 201 1.99 2.36 -5.03
N SER A 202 0.66 2.20 -4.93
CA SER A 202 0.07 0.92 -4.48
C SER A 202 0.50 -0.27 -5.35
N LYS A 203 0.61 -0.05 -6.67
CA LYS A 203 0.92 -1.09 -7.67
C LYS A 203 1.98 -0.73 -8.72
N ASN A 204 3.12 -0.19 -8.30
CA ASN A 204 4.25 -0.01 -9.22
C ASN A 204 5.57 -0.24 -8.49
N SER A 205 6.58 -0.77 -9.19
CA SER A 205 7.95 -0.84 -8.68
C SER A 205 8.63 0.54 -8.69
N LEU A 206 8.16 1.50 -9.50
CA LEU A 206 8.68 2.87 -9.47
C LEU A 206 8.34 3.60 -8.17
N ARG A 207 9.33 4.28 -7.61
CA ARG A 207 9.19 5.28 -6.54
C ARG A 207 9.89 6.59 -6.93
N TYR A 208 9.44 7.70 -6.35
CA TYR A 208 9.88 9.06 -6.70
C TYR A 208 10.41 9.78 -5.48
N ARG A 209 11.32 10.75 -5.64
CA ARG A 209 11.74 11.64 -4.54
C ARG A 209 11.93 13.05 -5.08
N PHE A 210 11.47 14.05 -4.34
CA PHE A 210 11.79 15.45 -4.67
C PHE A 210 13.17 15.79 -4.10
N THR A 211 14.12 16.16 -4.95
CA THR A 211 15.44 16.68 -4.53
C THR A 211 15.80 17.87 -5.40
N HIS A 212 16.38 18.92 -4.81
CA HIS A 212 16.90 20.09 -5.54
C HIS A 212 15.92 20.72 -6.56
N GLY A 213 14.61 20.73 -6.26
CA GLY A 213 13.57 21.24 -7.16
C GLY A 213 13.23 20.34 -8.36
N LYS A 214 13.70 19.08 -8.37
CA LYS A 214 13.50 18.07 -9.41
C LYS A 214 12.92 16.79 -8.81
N ILE A 215 12.48 15.87 -9.68
CA ILE A 215 12.09 14.51 -9.27
C ILE A 215 13.19 13.53 -9.66
N GLU A 216 13.70 12.81 -8.67
CA GLU A 216 14.43 11.56 -8.83
C GLU A 216 13.45 10.40 -9.01
N ILE A 217 13.81 9.45 -9.86
CA ILE A 217 13.08 8.20 -10.07
C ILE A 217 14.01 7.04 -9.70
N ASP A 218 13.55 6.18 -8.79
CA ASP A 218 14.21 4.94 -8.39
C ASP A 218 13.22 3.77 -8.53
N THR A 219 13.69 2.53 -8.32
CA THR A 219 12.84 1.36 -8.50
C THR A 219 13.08 0.31 -7.42
N LEU A 220 11.98 -0.12 -6.79
CA LEU A 220 11.92 -1.14 -5.76
C LEU A 220 12.43 -2.49 -6.27
N ALA A 221 13.06 -3.26 -5.37
CA ALA A 221 13.52 -4.62 -5.66
C ALA A 221 12.37 -5.55 -6.08
N ASP A 222 11.18 -5.37 -5.47
CA ASP A 222 9.94 -5.97 -5.97
C ASP A 222 8.81 -4.97 -6.22
N ALA A 223 7.91 -5.36 -7.13
CA ALA A 223 6.72 -4.56 -7.41
C ALA A 223 5.63 -4.94 -6.40
N PRO A 224 5.13 -4.00 -5.58
CA PRO A 224 4.01 -4.26 -4.69
C PRO A 224 2.75 -4.61 -5.49
N ASN A 225 1.87 -5.39 -4.88
CA ASN A 225 0.58 -5.78 -5.45
C ASN A 225 -0.59 -5.16 -4.65
N GLY A 226 -0.37 -4.00 -4.03
CA GLY A 226 -1.45 -3.22 -3.43
C GLY A 226 -2.38 -2.73 -4.53
N GLN A 227 -3.64 -3.12 -4.48
CA GLN A 227 -4.65 -2.68 -5.43
C GLN A 227 -5.12 -1.29 -5.01
N TRP A 228 -6.10 -1.22 -4.12
CA TRP A 228 -6.71 0.02 -3.65
C TRP A 228 -6.21 0.51 -2.28
N GLY A 229 -5.46 -0.30 -1.55
CA GLY A 229 -4.89 0.08 -0.25
C GLY A 229 -3.38 0.29 -0.30
N LEU A 230 -2.93 1.44 0.23
CA LEU A 230 -1.53 1.74 0.56
C LEU A 230 -1.52 2.77 1.70
N THR A 231 -0.86 2.41 2.81
CA THR A 231 -0.64 3.29 3.97
C THR A 231 0.73 3.01 4.60
N GLN A 232 1.13 3.79 5.61
CA GLN A 232 2.37 3.62 6.37
C GLN A 232 2.09 3.70 7.88
N ASP A 233 2.90 3.01 8.69
CA ASP A 233 3.00 3.34 10.12
C ASP A 233 3.88 4.59 10.34
N GLU A 234 3.97 5.04 11.60
CA GLU A 234 4.85 6.15 12.02
C GLU A 234 6.35 5.93 11.75
N ASN A 235 6.78 4.69 11.44
CA ASN A 235 8.15 4.33 11.13
C ASN A 235 8.44 4.26 9.62
N GLY A 236 7.42 4.46 8.77
CA GLY A 236 7.53 4.26 7.33
C GLY A 236 7.57 2.79 6.91
N GLN A 237 7.03 1.87 7.72
CA GLN A 237 6.68 0.52 7.24
C GLN A 237 5.37 0.62 6.45
N LEU A 238 5.40 0.16 5.21
CA LEU A 238 4.27 0.24 4.28
C LEU A 238 3.34 -0.96 4.40
N PHE A 239 2.04 -0.73 4.26
CA PHE A 239 0.96 -1.73 4.31
C PHE A 239 0.09 -1.61 3.06
N TYR A 240 -0.04 -2.69 2.29
CA TYR A 240 -0.80 -2.76 1.04
C TYR A 240 -2.04 -3.66 1.19
N SER A 241 -3.12 -3.45 0.45
CA SER A 241 -4.28 -4.37 0.39
C SER A 241 -4.53 -4.90 -1.03
N SER A 242 -5.13 -6.09 -1.19
CA SER A 242 -5.42 -6.67 -2.51
C SER A 242 -6.81 -7.30 -2.56
N ALA A 243 -7.83 -6.47 -2.78
CA ALA A 243 -9.24 -6.83 -2.98
C ALA A 243 -9.46 -8.08 -3.87
N GLY A 244 -9.03 -8.04 -5.14
CA GLY A 244 -9.15 -9.17 -6.08
C GLY A 244 -8.23 -10.37 -5.78
N GLY A 245 -7.48 -10.33 -4.67
CA GLY A 245 -6.78 -11.47 -4.08
C GLY A 245 -7.30 -11.83 -2.68
N GLU A 246 -8.43 -11.25 -2.26
CA GLU A 246 -9.09 -11.46 -0.95
C GLU A 246 -8.15 -11.23 0.26
N THR A 247 -7.11 -10.42 0.05
CA THR A 247 -6.01 -10.21 1.01
C THR A 247 -6.19 -8.86 1.71
N PRO A 248 -6.62 -8.81 2.99
CA PRO A 248 -6.84 -7.55 3.70
C PRO A 248 -5.57 -6.70 3.80
N ALA A 249 -4.44 -7.29 4.16
CA ALA A 249 -3.15 -6.60 4.24
C ALA A 249 -1.97 -7.51 3.82
N LEU A 250 -0.97 -6.96 3.12
CA LEU A 250 0.25 -7.65 2.67
C LEU A 250 1.47 -6.71 2.61
N GLY A 251 2.68 -7.28 2.53
CA GLY A 251 3.93 -6.53 2.34
C GLY A 251 4.43 -5.71 3.54
N TYR A 252 3.93 -5.99 4.75
CA TYR A 252 4.19 -5.18 5.96
C TYR A 252 5.21 -5.77 6.95
N GLN A 253 5.95 -6.82 6.56
CA GLN A 253 7.02 -7.43 7.37
C GLN A 253 8.38 -6.76 7.19
N GLN A 254 8.62 -6.12 6.04
CA GLN A 254 9.81 -5.31 5.78
C GLN A 254 9.48 -4.18 4.80
N HIS A 255 10.36 -3.18 4.71
CA HIS A 255 10.21 -2.09 3.77
C HIS A 255 10.46 -2.56 2.32
N PRO A 256 9.60 -2.24 1.32
CA PRO A 256 9.60 -2.89 0.00
C PRO A 256 10.80 -2.55 -0.88
N VAL A 257 11.65 -1.58 -0.50
CA VAL A 257 12.98 -1.39 -1.12
C VAL A 257 13.82 -2.67 -1.03
N TYR A 258 13.58 -3.51 -0.02
CA TYR A 258 14.28 -4.77 0.19
C TYR A 258 13.69 -5.96 -0.58
N GLY A 259 12.55 -5.77 -1.26
CA GLY A 259 11.74 -6.83 -1.87
C GLY A 259 10.56 -7.22 -0.99
N ASN A 260 9.79 -8.22 -1.40
CA ASN A 260 8.70 -8.75 -0.57
C ASN A 260 9.25 -9.73 0.49
N LEU A 261 8.64 -9.73 1.68
CA LEU A 261 8.85 -10.73 2.72
C LEU A 261 7.48 -11.16 3.25
N GLU A 262 7.16 -12.43 3.07
CA GLU A 262 6.03 -13.09 3.69
C GLU A 262 6.56 -14.09 4.72
N VAL A 263 5.84 -14.25 5.83
CA VAL A 263 6.21 -15.10 6.97
C VAL A 263 4.96 -15.82 7.45
N GLU A 264 5.11 -17.01 8.05
CA GLU A 264 3.94 -17.79 8.48
C GLU A 264 3.31 -17.17 9.74
N ASN A 265 1.98 -17.26 9.85
CA ASN A 265 1.23 -16.71 10.99
C ASN A 265 1.49 -15.19 11.20
N ASN A 266 1.41 -14.45 10.09
CA ASN A 266 1.45 -12.98 10.04
C ASN A 266 0.09 -12.31 10.38
N TRP A 267 -0.98 -13.10 10.49
CA TRP A 267 -2.27 -12.73 11.05
C TRP A 267 -2.64 -13.67 12.22
N GLU A 268 -3.61 -13.28 13.05
CA GLU A 268 -4.32 -14.24 13.90
C GLU A 268 -5.13 -15.26 13.06
N GLU A 269 -5.41 -16.44 13.62
CA GLU A 269 -6.24 -17.44 12.96
C GLU A 269 -7.66 -16.90 12.73
N GLY A 270 -8.10 -16.83 11.48
CA GLY A 270 -9.42 -16.31 11.15
C GLY A 270 -9.50 -14.82 10.88
N PHE A 271 -8.38 -14.10 10.83
CA PHE A 271 -8.35 -12.68 10.44
C PHE A 271 -8.99 -12.42 9.06
N GLU A 272 -8.95 -13.38 8.15
CA GLU A 272 -9.59 -13.30 6.84
C GLU A 272 -11.14 -13.26 6.88
N LYS A 273 -11.75 -13.68 8.00
CA LYS A 273 -13.20 -13.84 8.18
C LYS A 273 -13.83 -12.53 8.67
N VAL A 274 -14.93 -12.09 8.03
CA VAL A 274 -15.59 -10.79 8.32
C VAL A 274 -17.01 -10.94 8.84
N TRP A 275 -17.49 -9.96 9.61
CA TRP A 275 -18.66 -10.10 10.49
C TRP A 275 -19.70 -8.97 10.28
N PRO A 276 -20.25 -8.83 9.06
CA PRO A 276 -21.22 -7.78 8.76
C PRO A 276 -22.54 -7.99 9.52
N VAL A 277 -23.33 -6.93 9.59
CA VAL A 277 -24.65 -6.90 10.26
C VAL A 277 -25.82 -7.02 9.28
N ILE A 278 -25.54 -7.32 8.01
CA ILE A 278 -26.46 -7.27 6.87
C ILE A 278 -26.24 -8.51 5.98
N GLY A 279 -27.30 -9.00 5.33
CA GLY A 279 -27.18 -9.98 4.25
C GLY A 279 -26.57 -9.36 2.99
N THR A 280 -25.65 -10.06 2.34
CA THR A 280 -24.86 -9.53 1.21
C THR A 280 -25.07 -10.33 -0.08
N PRO A 281 -26.30 -10.38 -0.65
CA PRO A 281 -26.60 -11.20 -1.84
C PRO A 281 -25.84 -10.76 -3.10
N ASP A 282 -25.33 -9.53 -3.11
CA ASP A 282 -24.51 -8.90 -4.14
C ASP A 282 -23.00 -9.23 -4.05
N VAL A 283 -22.64 -10.36 -3.44
CA VAL A 283 -21.24 -10.79 -3.28
C VAL A 283 -20.64 -11.44 -4.53
N GLN A 284 -19.45 -10.98 -4.92
CA GLN A 284 -18.67 -11.59 -5.99
C GLN A 284 -18.22 -13.01 -5.62
N GLY A 285 -18.32 -13.94 -6.58
CA GLY A 285 -18.03 -15.37 -6.33
C GLY A 285 -19.21 -16.16 -5.75
N GLY A 286 -20.32 -15.50 -5.44
CA GLY A 286 -21.62 -16.11 -5.15
C GLY A 286 -21.73 -16.83 -3.81
N LEU A 287 -22.74 -17.70 -3.68
CA LEU A 287 -23.23 -18.26 -2.41
C LEU A 287 -22.16 -18.87 -1.49
N LYS A 288 -21.05 -19.38 -2.03
CA LYS A 288 -19.90 -19.87 -1.23
C LYS A 288 -19.21 -18.79 -0.36
N ARG A 289 -19.46 -17.51 -0.66
CA ARG A 289 -18.98 -16.35 0.13
C ARG A 289 -19.96 -15.90 1.21
N LEU A 290 -21.08 -16.62 1.38
CA LEU A 290 -22.05 -16.35 2.43
C LEU A 290 -21.96 -17.38 3.55
N ARG A 291 -22.36 -16.99 4.76
CA ARG A 291 -22.80 -17.91 5.82
C ARG A 291 -24.26 -18.31 5.60
N GLU A 292 -24.75 -19.27 6.39
CA GLU A 292 -26.17 -19.69 6.37
C GLU A 292 -27.15 -18.54 6.64
N ASP A 293 -26.76 -17.52 7.42
CA ASP A 293 -27.56 -16.33 7.70
C ASP A 293 -27.57 -15.29 6.55
N GLY A 294 -26.79 -15.52 5.47
CA GLY A 294 -26.65 -14.61 4.33
C GLY A 294 -25.58 -13.53 4.47
N THR A 295 -24.80 -13.52 5.57
CA THR A 295 -23.68 -12.58 5.77
C THR A 295 -22.44 -12.96 4.94
N LEU A 296 -21.69 -11.96 4.47
CA LEU A 296 -20.36 -12.12 3.88
C LEU A 296 -19.42 -12.85 4.87
N ASN A 297 -18.80 -13.95 4.42
CA ASN A 297 -18.01 -14.82 5.31
C ASN A 297 -16.51 -14.45 5.40
N HIS A 298 -15.91 -13.89 4.36
CA HIS A 298 -14.49 -13.47 4.27
C HIS A 298 -14.37 -12.11 3.56
N PHE A 299 -13.22 -11.43 3.71
CA PHE A 299 -12.91 -10.25 2.89
C PHE A 299 -13.01 -10.57 1.38
N THR A 300 -13.54 -9.63 0.60
CA THR A 300 -13.68 -9.74 -0.86
C THR A 300 -13.33 -8.45 -1.61
N ALA A 301 -13.30 -7.30 -0.94
CA ALA A 301 -13.09 -5.99 -1.57
C ALA A 301 -12.20 -5.04 -0.73
N SER A 302 -11.28 -5.58 0.09
CA SER A 302 -10.41 -4.81 0.98
C SER A 302 -9.64 -3.67 0.28
N CYS A 303 -9.98 -2.43 0.63
CA CYS A 303 -9.58 -1.22 -0.12
C CYS A 303 -9.28 -0.02 0.80
N GLY A 304 -8.46 0.93 0.32
CA GLY A 304 -8.34 2.27 0.89
C GLY A 304 -7.96 2.36 2.38
N GLN A 305 -7.28 1.34 2.91
CA GLN A 305 -6.92 1.21 4.32
C GLN A 305 -5.96 2.30 4.81
N SER A 306 -6.02 2.62 6.11
CA SER A 306 -5.11 3.57 6.76
C SER A 306 -4.66 3.08 8.14
N ILE A 307 -3.36 3.16 8.46
CA ILE A 307 -2.93 3.23 9.86
C ILE A 307 -3.43 4.56 10.41
N PHE A 308 -4.11 4.54 11.55
CA PHE A 308 -4.57 5.75 12.20
C PHE A 308 -3.44 6.39 13.01
N LEU A 309 -3.10 7.64 12.69
CA LEU A 309 -2.03 8.41 13.35
C LEU A 309 -2.57 9.74 13.93
N GLY A 310 -3.89 9.84 14.14
CA GLY A 310 -4.55 10.96 14.79
C GLY A 310 -4.46 10.87 16.32
N ASP A 311 -4.56 12.02 16.99
CA ASP A 311 -4.34 12.13 18.44
C ASP A 311 -5.63 12.18 19.27
N LYS A 312 -6.80 12.01 18.66
CA LYS A 312 -8.10 12.07 19.37
C LYS A 312 -8.65 10.70 19.74
N LEU A 313 -8.76 9.80 18.76
CA LEU A 313 -9.34 8.48 18.99
C LEU A 313 -8.32 7.54 19.66
N PRO A 314 -8.71 6.69 20.62
CA PRO A 314 -7.81 5.76 21.30
C PRO A 314 -7.52 4.51 20.43
N ALA A 315 -7.01 4.75 19.23
CA ALA A 315 -6.69 3.78 18.19
C ALA A 315 -5.39 4.08 17.43
N TYR A 316 -4.52 4.93 17.99
CA TYR A 316 -3.25 5.32 17.37
C TYR A 316 -2.37 4.09 17.10
N GLY A 317 -1.95 3.92 15.85
CA GLY A 317 -1.18 2.76 15.37
C GLY A 317 -2.00 1.58 14.86
N ASP A 318 -3.33 1.55 15.08
CA ASP A 318 -4.19 0.49 14.52
C ASP A 318 -4.46 0.71 13.02
N LEU A 319 -4.63 -0.39 12.29
CA LEU A 319 -4.96 -0.42 10.87
C LEU A 319 -6.48 -0.47 10.66
N PHE A 320 -7.04 0.52 9.98
CA PHE A 320 -8.44 0.54 9.57
C PHE A 320 -8.60 0.03 8.13
N ILE A 321 -9.44 -0.99 7.94
CA ILE A 321 -9.61 -1.71 6.66
C ILE A 321 -11.09 -1.69 6.23
N PRO A 322 -11.45 -0.80 5.28
CA PRO A 322 -12.75 -0.83 4.59
C PRO A 322 -13.01 -2.14 3.82
N GLU A 323 -14.27 -2.60 3.87
CA GLU A 323 -14.80 -3.73 3.12
C GLU A 323 -16.23 -3.40 2.62
N PRO A 324 -16.35 -2.80 1.42
CA PRO A 324 -17.60 -2.24 0.92
C PRO A 324 -18.62 -3.27 0.45
N VAL A 325 -18.24 -4.53 0.20
CA VAL A 325 -19.23 -5.60 -0.03
C VAL A 325 -19.85 -6.02 1.30
N GLY A 326 -19.05 -6.02 2.38
CA GLY A 326 -19.51 -6.28 3.73
C GLY A 326 -20.26 -5.12 4.43
N ARG A 327 -20.27 -3.91 3.85
CA ARG A 327 -20.83 -2.69 4.50
C ARG A 327 -20.14 -2.40 5.84
N LEU A 328 -18.83 -2.67 5.92
CA LEU A 328 -18.08 -2.65 7.18
C LEU A 328 -16.69 -2.01 7.05
N ILE A 329 -16.13 -1.63 8.20
CA ILE A 329 -14.73 -1.26 8.37
C ILE A 329 -14.20 -2.05 9.58
N ARG A 330 -13.09 -2.76 9.39
CA ARG A 330 -12.35 -3.38 10.49
C ARG A 330 -11.38 -2.39 11.13
N ARG A 331 -11.21 -2.46 12.45
CA ARG A 331 -10.03 -1.99 13.18
C ARG A 331 -9.16 -3.23 13.47
N ALA A 332 -7.88 -3.17 13.13
CA ALA A 332 -6.95 -4.26 13.30
C ALA A 332 -5.67 -3.79 14.00
N THR A 333 -5.35 -4.39 15.14
CA THR A 333 -4.17 -4.04 15.92
C THR A 333 -2.91 -4.71 15.38
N VAL A 334 -1.85 -3.91 15.25
CA VAL A 334 -0.54 -4.34 14.74
C VAL A 334 0.36 -4.71 15.92
N GLN A 335 0.58 -6.01 16.14
CA GLN A 335 1.41 -6.50 17.24
C GLN A 335 2.79 -6.91 16.72
N ASN A 336 3.87 -6.30 17.23
CA ASN A 336 5.23 -6.73 16.92
C ASN A 336 5.71 -7.79 17.91
N ILE A 337 5.89 -9.03 17.45
CA ILE A 337 6.32 -10.17 18.24
C ILE A 337 7.73 -10.56 17.77
N ASN A 338 8.75 -10.15 18.54
CA ASN A 338 10.16 -10.40 18.24
C ASN A 338 10.60 -9.97 16.81
N GLY A 339 10.00 -8.90 16.27
CA GLY A 339 10.28 -8.42 14.93
C GLY A 339 9.38 -8.98 13.81
N LYS A 340 8.46 -9.91 14.11
CA LYS A 340 7.35 -10.26 13.22
C LYS A 340 6.16 -9.35 13.51
N ASN A 341 5.59 -8.71 12.48
CA ASN A 341 4.33 -7.99 12.62
C ASN A 341 3.16 -8.98 12.49
N VAL A 342 2.25 -9.00 13.45
CA VAL A 342 1.05 -9.84 13.45
C VAL A 342 -0.19 -8.94 13.50
N LEU A 343 -1.11 -9.11 12.55
CA LEU A 343 -2.39 -8.39 12.56
C LEU A 343 -3.46 -9.17 13.31
N LYS A 344 -4.20 -8.47 14.17
CA LYS A 344 -5.29 -9.02 14.97
C LYS A 344 -6.56 -8.18 14.77
N ASN A 345 -7.74 -8.79 14.62
CA ASN A 345 -8.99 -8.03 14.74
C ASN A 345 -9.14 -7.57 16.20
N THR A 346 -9.39 -6.28 16.40
CA THR A 346 -9.55 -5.70 17.74
C THR A 346 -10.81 -6.26 18.43
N TYR A 347 -11.85 -6.64 17.67
CA TYR A 347 -13.12 -7.13 18.22
C TYR A 347 -13.39 -8.58 17.84
N LYS A 348 -13.65 -9.44 18.84
CA LYS A 348 -13.97 -10.85 18.55
C LYS A 348 -15.29 -10.94 17.77
N GLU A 349 -15.22 -11.64 16.63
CA GLU A 349 -16.37 -11.94 15.76
C GLU A 349 -17.21 -10.71 15.37
N THR A 350 -16.67 -9.49 15.42
CA THR A 350 -17.37 -8.23 15.14
C THR A 350 -16.40 -7.28 14.41
N GLU A 351 -16.88 -6.13 13.94
CA GLU A 351 -16.10 -5.14 13.20
C GLU A 351 -16.16 -3.79 13.93
N PHE A 352 -15.31 -2.82 13.55
CA PHE A 352 -15.34 -1.48 14.16
C PHE A 352 -16.64 -0.76 13.81
N LEU A 353 -16.87 -0.59 12.49
CA LEU A 353 -18.09 -0.01 11.95
C LEU A 353 -18.76 -1.07 11.07
N ALA A 354 -20.05 -1.33 11.27
CA ALA A 354 -20.85 -2.10 10.32
C ALA A 354 -22.23 -1.47 10.11
N SER A 355 -22.72 -1.44 8.87
CA SER A 355 -23.99 -0.80 8.52
C SER A 355 -25.08 -1.78 8.05
N THR A 356 -26.33 -1.45 8.38
CA THR A 356 -27.54 -2.10 7.84
C THR A 356 -28.16 -1.34 6.64
N ASP A 357 -27.46 -0.35 6.07
CA ASP A 357 -27.78 0.25 4.78
C ASP A 357 -27.05 -0.51 3.65
N SER A 358 -27.82 -1.07 2.70
CA SER A 358 -27.27 -1.80 1.55
C SER A 358 -26.38 -0.96 0.64
N ASN A 359 -26.54 0.37 0.65
CA ASN A 359 -25.82 1.31 -0.21
C ASN A 359 -24.54 1.87 0.43
N PHE A 360 -24.29 1.64 1.72
CA PHE A 360 -23.06 2.10 2.39
C PHE A 360 -21.84 1.34 1.83
N ARG A 361 -20.97 2.05 1.11
CA ARG A 361 -19.77 1.51 0.45
C ARG A 361 -18.51 2.25 0.95
N PRO A 362 -18.00 1.92 2.15
CA PRO A 362 -16.74 2.49 2.64
C PRO A 362 -15.59 2.04 1.73
N VAL A 363 -14.90 3.00 1.10
CA VAL A 363 -13.87 2.76 0.07
C VAL A 363 -12.50 3.36 0.39
N HIS A 364 -12.43 4.30 1.33
CA HIS A 364 -11.19 4.94 1.76
C HIS A 364 -11.29 5.44 3.21
N THR A 365 -10.21 5.33 3.98
CA THR A 365 -10.06 5.93 5.31
C THR A 365 -8.80 6.79 5.39
N ASN A 366 -8.82 7.85 6.18
CA ASN A 366 -7.66 8.72 6.37
C ASN A 366 -7.69 9.42 7.75
N THR A 367 -6.52 9.87 8.24
CA THR A 367 -6.42 10.74 9.43
C THR A 367 -6.63 12.20 9.02
N GLY A 368 -7.47 12.93 9.75
CA GLY A 368 -7.76 14.35 9.52
C GLY A 368 -6.77 15.33 10.19
N PRO A 369 -6.80 16.62 9.80
CA PRO A 369 -6.06 17.71 10.47
C PRO A 369 -6.56 18.02 11.88
N ASP A 370 -7.77 17.57 12.23
CA ASP A 370 -8.34 17.61 13.59
C ASP A 370 -7.89 16.43 14.46
N GLY A 371 -7.21 15.42 13.88
CA GLY A 371 -6.80 14.20 14.56
C GLY A 371 -7.87 13.11 14.66
N CYS A 372 -8.99 13.24 13.94
CA CYS A 372 -10.04 12.23 13.85
C CYS A 372 -9.89 11.30 12.63
N LEU A 373 -10.63 10.20 12.61
CA LEU A 373 -10.66 9.26 11.48
C LEU A 373 -11.77 9.66 10.51
N TYR A 374 -11.45 9.78 9.22
CA TYR A 374 -12.41 10.08 8.16
C TYR A 374 -12.70 8.84 7.33
N VAL A 375 -13.96 8.67 6.93
CA VAL A 375 -14.48 7.57 6.11
C VAL A 375 -15.08 8.13 4.83
N VAL A 376 -14.66 7.62 3.67
CA VAL A 376 -15.26 7.91 2.36
C VAL A 376 -16.22 6.78 1.99
N ASP A 377 -17.46 7.14 1.69
CA ASP A 377 -18.56 6.26 1.32
C ASP A 377 -19.03 6.60 -0.09
N MET A 378 -18.85 5.67 -1.02
CA MET A 378 -19.25 5.86 -2.43
C MET A 378 -20.79 5.80 -2.62
N TYR A 379 -21.53 5.46 -1.56
CA TYR A 379 -22.99 5.44 -1.43
C TYR A 379 -23.79 4.94 -2.64
N ARG A 380 -23.55 3.69 -3.07
CA ARG A 380 -24.07 3.14 -4.34
C ARG A 380 -24.36 1.63 -4.35
N GLY A 381 -25.21 1.24 -5.30
CA GLY A 381 -25.76 -0.11 -5.42
C GLY A 381 -24.79 -1.15 -6.00
N ILE A 382 -24.26 -0.95 -7.21
CA ILE A 382 -23.16 -1.78 -7.75
C ILE A 382 -21.84 -1.26 -7.22
N ILE A 383 -20.95 -2.10 -6.69
CA ILE A 383 -19.59 -1.70 -6.25
C ILE A 383 -18.47 -2.49 -6.96
N GLN A 384 -18.82 -3.30 -7.94
CA GLN A 384 -17.91 -4.14 -8.73
C GLN A 384 -17.88 -3.67 -10.20
N GLU A 385 -16.71 -3.76 -10.85
CA GLU A 385 -16.55 -3.42 -12.26
C GLU A 385 -17.32 -4.36 -13.20
N GLY A 386 -17.66 -3.86 -14.40
CA GLY A 386 -18.56 -4.49 -15.37
C GLY A 386 -18.26 -5.96 -15.70
N ASN A 387 -17.00 -6.40 -15.65
CA ASN A 387 -16.63 -7.80 -15.86
C ASN A 387 -17.26 -8.76 -14.84
N TRP A 388 -17.56 -8.30 -13.62
CA TRP A 388 -18.18 -9.10 -12.57
C TRP A 388 -19.71 -9.12 -12.64
N VAL A 389 -20.33 -8.09 -13.22
CA VAL A 389 -21.78 -7.96 -13.42
C VAL A 389 -22.24 -8.20 -14.87
N ARG A 390 -21.33 -8.61 -15.78
CA ARG A 390 -21.63 -8.94 -17.18
C ARG A 390 -22.73 -9.99 -17.33
N LYS A 391 -23.40 -10.02 -18.48
CA LYS A 391 -24.45 -11.02 -18.80
C LYS A 391 -23.93 -12.45 -18.63
N GLY A 392 -24.69 -13.30 -17.95
CA GLY A 392 -24.28 -14.66 -17.57
C GLY A 392 -23.36 -14.77 -16.33
N SER A 393 -23.05 -13.67 -15.65
CA SER A 393 -22.42 -13.70 -14.31
C SER A 393 -23.43 -14.09 -13.23
N PHE A 394 -22.93 -14.49 -12.05
CA PHE A 394 -23.76 -14.69 -10.85
C PHE A 394 -24.46 -13.39 -10.40
N LEU A 395 -23.79 -12.24 -10.54
CA LEU A 395 -24.31 -10.97 -10.03
C LEU A 395 -25.39 -10.35 -10.93
N ARG A 396 -25.38 -10.62 -12.25
CA ARG A 396 -26.32 -10.00 -13.19
C ARG A 396 -27.79 -10.10 -12.73
N PRO A 397 -28.35 -11.27 -12.37
CA PRO A 397 -29.74 -11.37 -11.98
C PRO A 397 -30.02 -10.69 -10.63
N VAL A 398 -29.05 -10.66 -9.71
CA VAL A 398 -29.17 -9.97 -8.42
C VAL A 398 -29.27 -8.47 -8.62
N VAL A 399 -28.40 -7.89 -9.47
CA VAL A 399 -28.42 -6.47 -9.82
C VAL A 399 -29.70 -6.10 -10.54
N GLU A 400 -30.15 -6.90 -11.51
CA GLU A 400 -31.39 -6.65 -12.28
C GLU A 400 -32.66 -6.78 -11.41
N GLN A 401 -32.74 -7.81 -10.54
CA GLN A 401 -33.87 -8.01 -9.63
C GLN A 401 -33.97 -6.90 -8.57
N LYS A 402 -32.83 -6.49 -7.99
CA LYS A 402 -32.78 -5.43 -6.97
C LYS A 402 -32.71 -4.01 -7.55
N LYS A 403 -32.44 -3.84 -8.84
CA LYS A 403 -32.19 -2.56 -9.51
C LYS A 403 -31.01 -1.79 -8.90
N LEU A 404 -29.94 -2.51 -8.51
CA LEU A 404 -28.73 -1.91 -7.93
C LEU A 404 -28.01 -0.94 -8.89
N ASP A 405 -28.29 -1.06 -10.19
CA ASP A 405 -27.84 -0.16 -11.26
C ASP A 405 -28.59 1.19 -11.28
N LYS A 406 -29.61 1.38 -10.42
CA LYS A 406 -30.33 2.65 -10.25
C LYS A 406 -29.90 3.43 -9.00
N ASN A 407 -29.00 2.85 -8.21
CA ASN A 407 -28.44 3.48 -7.02
C ASN A 407 -27.04 4.01 -7.35
N ILE A 408 -26.99 5.16 -8.02
CA ILE A 408 -25.82 5.86 -8.55
C ILE A 408 -25.94 7.36 -8.27
N GLY A 409 -24.87 8.14 -8.51
CA GLY A 409 -24.91 9.60 -8.44
C GLY A 409 -25.10 10.15 -7.02
N LYS A 410 -24.50 9.49 -6.02
CA LYS A 410 -24.50 9.90 -4.61
C LYS A 410 -23.13 9.65 -3.98
N GLY A 411 -22.87 10.16 -2.79
CA GLY A 411 -21.56 9.99 -2.17
C GLY A 411 -21.37 10.82 -0.91
N ARG A 412 -20.67 10.27 0.08
CA ARG A 412 -20.62 10.82 1.43
C ARG A 412 -19.23 10.72 2.04
N ILE A 413 -18.92 11.65 2.93
CA ILE A 413 -17.73 11.63 3.78
C ILE A 413 -18.21 11.81 5.21
N TYR A 414 -17.74 10.95 6.11
CA TYR A 414 -18.04 11.01 7.53
C TYR A 414 -16.77 11.20 8.35
N ARG A 415 -16.88 11.88 9.49
CA ARG A 415 -15.87 11.89 10.56
C ARG A 415 -16.32 10.89 11.62
N ILE A 416 -15.38 10.14 12.18
CA ILE A 416 -15.58 9.31 13.37
C ILE A 416 -15.03 10.10 14.56
N VAL A 417 -15.89 10.31 15.56
CA VAL A 417 -15.56 10.98 16.83
C VAL A 417 -15.83 10.05 18.01
N HIS A 418 -15.51 10.51 19.22
CA HIS A 418 -15.76 9.79 20.46
C HIS A 418 -16.29 10.76 21.53
N ASP A 419 -17.23 10.32 22.37
CA ASP A 419 -17.95 11.18 23.34
C ASP A 419 -17.03 11.78 24.43
N GLU A 420 -15.77 11.33 24.53
CA GLU A 420 -14.73 11.87 25.42
C GLU A 420 -13.71 12.81 24.74
N ILE A 421 -13.82 13.09 23.43
CA ILE A 421 -12.85 13.96 22.73
C ILE A 421 -13.35 15.40 22.56
N GLU A 422 -12.48 16.36 22.89
CA GLU A 422 -12.70 17.78 22.59
C GLU A 422 -12.36 18.08 21.12
N PRO A 423 -13.19 18.85 20.38
CA PRO A 423 -12.90 19.27 19.02
C PRO A 423 -11.59 20.05 18.91
N ALA A 424 -10.72 19.66 17.98
CA ALA A 424 -9.48 20.38 17.72
C ALA A 424 -9.63 21.41 16.62
N LYS A 425 -8.96 22.55 16.82
CA LYS A 425 -8.78 23.57 15.79
C LYS A 425 -7.71 23.11 14.81
N THR A 426 -7.97 23.30 13.51
CA THR A 426 -7.01 23.02 12.46
C THR A 426 -6.05 24.19 12.27
N GLU A 427 -4.77 23.91 12.04
CA GLU A 427 -3.77 24.96 11.74
C GLU A 427 -3.27 24.91 10.29
N LYS A 428 -3.05 26.10 9.72
CA LYS A 428 -2.65 26.28 8.31
C LYS A 428 -1.12 26.33 8.19
N LEU A 429 -0.54 25.36 7.49
CA LEU A 429 0.91 25.14 7.41
C LEU A 429 1.56 25.63 6.11
N LEU A 430 0.81 25.74 4.99
CA LEU A 430 1.39 26.04 3.67
C LEU A 430 2.20 27.35 3.67
N GLN A 431 1.68 28.38 4.34
CA GLN A 431 2.30 29.70 4.42
C GLN A 431 3.37 29.84 5.51
N LYS A 432 3.51 28.88 6.44
CA LYS A 432 4.53 28.93 7.50
C LYS A 432 5.95 28.89 6.92
N SER A 433 6.87 29.58 7.56
CA SER A 433 8.30 29.50 7.27
C SER A 433 8.88 28.13 7.65
N PRO A 434 10.04 27.72 7.07
CA PRO A 434 10.70 26.47 7.45
C PRO A 434 11.04 26.36 8.94
N GLU A 435 11.36 27.48 9.61
CA GLU A 435 11.62 27.52 11.06
C GLU A 435 10.32 27.27 11.88
N GLU A 436 9.21 27.94 11.54
CA GLU A 436 7.91 27.69 12.19
C GLU A 436 7.43 26.23 12.00
N LEU A 437 7.76 25.61 10.86
CA LEU A 437 7.40 24.23 10.58
C LEU A 437 8.15 23.20 11.45
N ILE A 438 9.31 23.56 12.04
CA ILE A 438 10.11 22.64 12.87
C ILE A 438 9.29 22.11 14.05
N ALA A 439 8.53 22.97 14.74
CA ALA A 439 7.73 22.57 15.90
C ALA A 439 6.76 21.43 15.59
N TYR A 440 6.18 21.43 14.39
CA TYR A 440 5.18 20.45 13.97
C TYR A 440 5.77 19.07 13.66
N LEU A 441 7.11 18.92 13.58
CA LEU A 441 7.78 17.62 13.51
C LEU A 441 7.53 16.79 14.79
N GLY A 442 7.24 17.43 15.92
CA GLY A 442 6.88 16.78 17.19
C GLY A 442 5.38 16.75 17.52
N HIS A 443 4.51 17.17 16.59
CA HIS A 443 3.07 17.25 16.84
C HIS A 443 2.44 15.85 17.09
N PRO A 444 1.50 15.69 18.04
CA PRO A 444 0.92 14.39 18.39
C PRO A 444 0.17 13.70 17.23
N ASN A 445 -0.67 14.44 16.50
CA ASN A 445 -1.24 13.95 15.23
C ASN A 445 -0.17 13.91 14.13
N GLY A 446 0.08 12.72 13.57
CA GLY A 446 1.08 12.46 12.53
C GLY A 446 0.84 13.17 11.20
N TRP A 447 -0.40 13.62 10.94
CA TRP A 447 -0.73 14.47 9.79
C TRP A 447 0.12 15.75 9.76
N TYR A 448 0.32 16.39 10.91
CA TYR A 448 1.14 17.61 11.01
C TYR A 448 2.61 17.28 10.78
N ARG A 449 3.13 16.21 11.39
CA ARG A 449 4.53 15.81 11.28
C ARG A 449 4.96 15.54 9.84
N ILE A 450 4.16 14.75 9.11
CA ILE A 450 4.49 14.40 7.72
C ILE A 450 4.32 15.59 6.77
N ASN A 451 3.31 16.46 6.99
CA ASN A 451 3.16 17.68 6.20
C ASN A 451 4.27 18.70 6.48
N ALA A 452 4.70 18.86 7.74
CA ALA A 452 5.79 19.75 8.10
C ALA A 452 7.13 19.32 7.48
N GLN A 453 7.49 18.03 7.62
CA GLN A 453 8.68 17.46 6.97
C GLN A 453 8.63 17.65 5.44
N LYS A 454 7.50 17.31 4.80
CA LYS A 454 7.28 17.49 3.36
C LYS A 454 7.47 18.95 2.94
N LEU A 455 6.83 19.90 3.62
CA LEU A 455 6.92 21.33 3.31
C LEU A 455 8.30 21.90 3.52
N ILE A 456 9.02 21.50 4.58
CA ILE A 456 10.42 21.90 4.80
C ILE A 456 11.30 21.46 3.62
N ILE A 457 11.16 20.21 3.17
CA ILE A 457 11.95 19.66 2.06
C ILE A 457 11.61 20.35 0.73
N LEU A 458 10.33 20.62 0.46
CA LEU A 458 9.88 21.32 -0.75
C LEU A 458 10.32 22.79 -0.77
N LYS A 459 10.29 23.48 0.37
CA LYS A 459 10.84 24.84 0.53
C LYS A 459 12.38 24.86 0.48
N ASN A 460 13.03 23.75 0.83
CA ASN A 460 14.46 23.48 0.67
C ASN A 460 15.41 24.50 1.34
N ASP A 461 14.94 25.22 2.36
CA ASP A 461 15.78 26.14 3.12
C ASP A 461 16.84 25.37 3.93
N LYS A 462 18.08 25.85 3.85
CA LYS A 462 19.26 25.25 4.49
C LYS A 462 19.63 25.95 5.81
N SER A 463 19.01 27.11 6.12
CA SER A 463 19.26 27.88 7.34
C SER A 463 19.00 27.03 8.61
N ILE A 464 17.89 26.30 8.61
CA ILE A 464 17.40 25.47 9.72
C ILE A 464 18.23 24.20 10.01
N ILE A 465 19.27 23.89 9.21
CA ILE A 465 20.03 22.64 9.35
C ILE A 465 20.69 22.50 10.73
N SER A 466 21.12 23.61 11.36
CA SER A 466 21.63 23.54 12.74
C SER A 466 20.54 23.07 13.70
N LYS A 467 19.34 23.66 13.58
CA LYS A 467 18.23 23.38 14.49
C LYS A 467 17.71 21.94 14.35
N LEU A 468 17.62 21.45 13.12
CA LEU A 468 17.32 20.04 12.85
C LEU A 468 18.39 19.08 13.39
N LYS A 469 19.68 19.47 13.40
CA LYS A 469 20.79 18.66 13.96
C LYS A 469 20.84 18.67 15.49
N GLU A 470 20.38 19.75 16.12
CA GLU A 470 20.09 19.79 17.57
C GLU A 470 18.97 18.80 17.89
N ILE A 471 17.79 18.96 17.27
CA ILE A 471 16.61 18.11 17.55
C ILE A 471 16.91 16.65 17.25
N ALA A 472 17.49 16.33 16.09
CA ALA A 472 17.90 14.97 15.77
C ALA A 472 18.96 14.42 16.75
N THR A 473 19.74 15.27 17.44
CA THR A 473 20.64 14.86 18.53
C THR A 473 19.87 14.51 19.80
N ASP A 474 19.08 15.44 20.33
CA ASP A 474 18.28 15.32 21.56
C ASP A 474 17.24 16.47 21.59
N ASN A 475 16.12 16.32 22.29
CA ASN A 475 15.03 17.29 22.20
C ASN A 475 14.12 17.40 23.45
N GLU A 476 13.70 18.63 23.73
CA GLU A 476 12.50 18.95 24.50
C GLU A 476 11.47 19.49 23.49
N SER A 477 10.43 18.71 23.20
CA SER A 477 9.45 19.01 22.15
C SER A 477 8.59 20.23 22.47
N PHE A 478 8.33 21.06 21.45
CA PHE A 478 7.41 22.20 21.55
C PHE A 478 6.00 21.79 22.02
N PHE A 479 5.50 20.64 21.56
CA PHE A 479 4.18 20.11 21.96
C PHE A 479 4.19 19.38 23.32
N ASN A 480 5.34 19.33 23.99
CA ASN A 480 5.53 19.13 25.43
C ASN A 480 4.65 18.05 26.09
N SER A 481 4.63 16.85 25.50
CA SER A 481 4.08 15.68 26.18
C SER A 481 5.07 15.17 27.24
N LYS A 482 4.58 14.50 28.28
CA LYS A 482 5.45 13.86 29.28
C LYS A 482 6.01 12.50 28.82
N ASP A 483 5.76 12.11 27.57
CA ASP A 483 6.14 10.80 27.04
C ASP A 483 7.38 10.88 26.12
N SER A 484 8.36 10.06 26.46
CA SER A 484 9.50 9.64 25.63
C SER A 484 9.17 9.36 24.16
N ASN A 485 7.97 8.84 23.89
CA ASN A 485 7.49 8.47 22.57
C ASN A 485 7.42 9.67 21.61
N SER A 486 6.79 10.78 22.04
CA SER A 486 6.65 11.98 21.21
C SER A 486 8.00 12.62 20.93
N TYR A 487 8.90 12.66 21.92
CA TYR A 487 10.26 13.16 21.72
C TYR A 487 11.00 12.35 20.65
N ALA A 488 10.92 11.03 20.68
CA ALA A 488 11.54 10.18 19.67
C ALA A 488 10.93 10.35 18.27
N LEU A 489 9.61 10.53 18.15
CA LEU A 489 8.97 10.81 16.86
C LEU A 489 9.46 12.12 16.24
N GLU A 490 9.65 13.17 17.04
CA GLU A 490 10.24 14.42 16.58
C GLU A 490 11.69 14.23 16.08
N ARG A 491 12.52 13.47 16.81
CA ARG A 491 13.89 13.17 16.35
C ARG A 491 13.89 12.34 15.07
N LEU A 492 12.91 11.44 14.89
CA LEU A 492 12.75 10.61 13.71
C LEU A 492 12.42 11.47 12.48
N HIS A 493 11.42 12.35 12.61
CA HIS A 493 11.05 13.30 11.55
C HIS A 493 12.18 14.30 11.27
N ALA A 494 12.88 14.83 12.29
CA ALA A 494 14.03 15.71 12.08
C ALA A 494 15.20 15.01 11.36
N LEU A 495 15.48 13.74 11.70
CA LEU A 495 16.52 12.94 11.05
C LEU A 495 16.18 12.66 9.57
N TRP A 496 14.93 12.32 9.25
CA TRP A 496 14.49 12.18 7.86
C TRP A 496 14.37 13.50 7.11
N THR A 497 14.08 14.61 7.81
CA THR A 497 14.12 15.96 7.21
C THR A 497 15.55 16.33 6.82
N LEU A 498 16.56 15.96 7.62
CA LEU A 498 17.97 16.12 7.26
C LEU A 498 18.39 15.24 6.07
N ASP A 499 17.82 14.05 5.89
CA ASP A 499 18.03 13.23 4.68
C ASP A 499 17.44 13.89 3.43
N GLY A 500 16.18 14.36 3.51
CA GLY A 500 15.51 15.05 2.40
C GLY A 500 16.10 16.43 2.07
N LEU A 501 16.88 17.02 2.97
CA LEU A 501 17.66 18.23 2.75
C LEU A 501 19.13 17.95 2.36
N ASP A 502 19.52 16.69 2.11
CA ASP A 502 20.90 16.25 1.80
C ASP A 502 21.94 16.73 2.85
N ALA A 503 21.51 16.85 4.11
CA ALA A 503 22.24 17.48 5.21
C ALA A 503 22.84 16.50 6.24
N ILE A 504 22.60 15.19 6.04
CA ILE A 504 23.15 14.10 6.86
C ILE A 504 24.68 14.06 6.79
N THR A 505 25.33 13.85 7.94
CA THR A 505 26.77 13.57 8.03
C THR A 505 27.02 12.17 8.61
N GLN A 506 28.19 11.61 8.31
CA GLN A 506 28.62 10.31 8.84
C GLN A 506 28.57 10.29 10.38
N ASP A 507 29.09 11.33 11.03
CA ASP A 507 29.12 11.45 12.50
C ASP A 507 27.72 11.43 13.11
N LEU A 508 26.75 12.08 12.46
CA LEU A 508 25.37 12.09 12.92
C LEU A 508 24.75 10.68 12.82
N VAL A 509 25.00 9.96 11.71
CA VAL A 509 24.56 8.56 11.57
C VAL A 509 25.18 7.70 12.68
N ILE A 510 26.51 7.73 12.85
CA ILE A 510 27.22 6.93 13.87
C ILE A 510 26.76 7.26 15.30
N LYS A 511 26.40 8.53 15.58
CA LYS A 511 25.79 8.96 16.83
C LYS A 511 24.36 8.42 17.00
N LYS A 512 23.56 8.38 15.92
CA LYS A 512 22.16 7.94 15.95
C LYS A 512 21.96 6.42 15.91
N LEU A 513 22.94 5.66 15.41
CA LEU A 513 23.03 4.21 15.63
C LEU A 513 23.13 3.83 17.13
N LYS A 514 23.38 4.82 18.01
CA LYS A 514 23.51 4.67 19.47
C LYS A 514 22.39 5.41 20.25
N ASP A 515 21.30 5.82 19.60
CA ASP A 515 20.15 6.44 20.28
C ASP A 515 19.45 5.44 21.22
N LYS A 516 18.79 5.96 22.26
CA LYS A 516 18.01 5.15 23.22
C LYS A 516 16.79 4.52 22.55
N ASP A 517 16.12 5.24 21.66
CA ASP A 517 14.93 4.75 20.95
C ASP A 517 15.32 3.90 19.72
N SER A 518 14.70 2.73 19.59
CA SER A 518 15.03 1.76 18.54
C SER A 518 14.56 2.17 17.14
N ARG A 519 13.54 3.03 17.03
CA ARG A 519 13.07 3.60 15.76
C ARG A 519 14.11 4.55 15.18
N ILE A 520 14.77 5.33 16.03
CA ILE A 520 15.92 6.16 15.63
C ILE A 520 17.10 5.30 15.18
N ARG A 521 17.41 4.20 15.90
CA ARG A 521 18.46 3.25 15.45
C ARG A 521 18.11 2.60 14.10
N ARG A 522 16.84 2.21 13.87
CA ARG A 522 16.34 1.69 12.58
C ARG A 522 16.44 2.74 11.45
N ALA A 523 16.08 3.99 11.70
CA ALA A 523 16.20 5.07 10.71
C ALA A 523 17.66 5.38 10.38
N ALA A 524 18.53 5.46 11.39
CA ALA A 524 19.97 5.64 11.20
C ALA A 524 20.59 4.50 10.37
N LEU A 525 20.16 3.24 10.59
CA LEU A 525 20.55 2.10 9.76
C LEU A 525 20.12 2.29 8.29
N ARG A 526 18.85 2.64 8.01
CA ARG A 526 18.37 2.91 6.65
C ARG A 526 19.14 4.04 5.95
N ILE A 527 19.41 5.14 6.67
CA ILE A 527 20.14 6.29 6.15
C ILE A 527 21.63 5.96 5.93
N SER A 528 22.22 5.08 6.75
CA SER A 528 23.61 4.61 6.59
C SER A 528 23.88 3.93 5.25
N GLU A 529 22.86 3.39 4.57
CA GLU A 529 22.99 2.69 3.30
C GLU A 529 23.66 3.52 2.20
N ALA A 530 23.46 4.84 2.19
CA ALA A 530 24.10 5.75 1.24
C ALA A 530 25.63 5.82 1.40
N PHE A 531 26.14 5.40 2.57
CA PHE A 531 27.56 5.27 2.89
C PHE A 531 28.03 3.81 2.71
N LEU A 532 27.23 2.82 3.11
CA LEU A 532 27.53 1.38 2.90
C LEU A 532 27.71 1.04 1.42
N LYS A 533 26.82 1.53 0.55
CA LYS A 533 26.89 1.33 -0.91
C LYS A 533 28.14 1.96 -1.55
N LYS A 534 28.84 2.84 -0.82
CA LYS A 534 30.12 3.46 -1.21
C LYS A 534 31.34 2.77 -0.57
N GLY A 535 31.15 1.70 0.21
CA GLY A 535 32.22 0.96 0.89
C GLY A 535 32.81 1.68 2.11
N ASN A 536 32.01 2.49 2.82
CA ASN A 536 32.48 3.21 4.00
C ASN A 536 32.72 2.26 5.18
N SER A 537 33.99 2.02 5.51
CA SER A 537 34.41 1.05 6.53
C SER A 537 34.03 1.44 7.97
N GLU A 538 33.99 2.73 8.29
CA GLU A 538 33.65 3.23 9.63
C GLU A 538 32.16 3.02 9.93
N ILE A 539 31.31 3.23 8.92
CA ILE A 539 29.87 2.91 8.98
C ILE A 539 29.67 1.38 9.04
N GLU A 540 30.42 0.57 8.28
CA GLU A 540 30.36 -0.90 8.42
C GLU A 540 30.73 -1.37 9.84
N GLU A 541 31.81 -0.84 10.42
CA GLU A 541 32.25 -1.21 11.78
C GLU A 541 31.29 -0.71 12.86
N ALA A 542 30.69 0.48 12.68
CA ALA A 542 29.59 0.94 13.52
C ALA A 542 28.36 0.01 13.45
N LEU A 543 27.99 -0.46 12.25
CA LEU A 543 26.89 -1.42 12.06
C LEU A 543 27.20 -2.78 12.71
N PHE A 544 28.40 -3.32 12.56
CA PHE A 544 28.78 -4.60 13.16
C PHE A 544 28.70 -4.58 14.70
N SER A 545 28.84 -3.42 15.34
CA SER A 545 28.65 -3.27 16.79
C SER A 545 27.20 -3.53 17.26
N MET A 546 26.22 -3.39 16.37
CA MET A 546 24.78 -3.50 16.68
C MET A 546 24.23 -4.93 16.63
N LYS A 547 25.06 -5.94 16.34
CA LYS A 547 24.64 -7.36 16.25
C LYS A 547 23.92 -7.90 17.49
N ASN A 548 24.13 -7.27 18.64
CA ASN A 548 23.56 -7.64 19.94
C ASN A 548 22.46 -6.67 20.42
N ASP A 549 21.81 -5.91 19.53
CA ASP A 549 20.71 -5.03 19.93
C ASP A 549 19.57 -5.81 20.61
N ALA A 550 18.97 -5.19 21.63
CA ALA A 550 17.86 -5.75 22.36
C ALA A 550 16.59 -5.82 21.49
N ASP A 551 16.35 -4.80 20.65
CA ASP A 551 15.19 -4.76 19.76
C ASP A 551 15.47 -5.53 18.47
N LYS A 552 14.68 -6.58 18.22
CA LYS A 552 14.83 -7.45 17.05
C LYS A 552 14.51 -6.73 15.74
N ASN A 553 13.72 -5.66 15.75
CA ASN A 553 13.49 -4.81 14.58
C ASN A 553 14.76 -4.04 14.18
N VAL A 554 15.63 -3.70 15.15
CA VAL A 554 16.96 -3.12 14.86
C VAL A 554 17.88 -4.19 14.26
N VAL A 555 17.89 -5.40 14.80
CA VAL A 555 18.70 -6.52 14.27
C VAL A 555 18.25 -6.93 12.85
N ILE A 556 16.94 -6.96 12.58
CA ILE A 556 16.39 -7.21 11.23
C ILE A 556 16.79 -6.09 10.28
N GLN A 557 16.64 -4.82 10.67
CA GLN A 557 17.07 -3.69 9.85
C GLN A 557 18.59 -3.68 9.63
N LEU A 558 19.39 -4.13 10.59
CA LEU A 558 20.84 -4.28 10.45
C LEU A 558 21.17 -5.27 9.33
N LEU A 559 20.53 -6.44 9.30
CA LEU A 559 20.68 -7.44 8.24
C LEU A 559 20.26 -6.89 6.86
N LEU A 560 19.13 -6.18 6.81
CA LEU A 560 18.62 -5.54 5.59
C LEU A 560 19.56 -4.44 5.05
N SER A 561 20.29 -3.77 5.93
CA SER A 561 21.28 -2.74 5.57
C SER A 561 22.61 -3.37 5.15
N LEU A 562 23.10 -4.36 5.91
CA LEU A 562 24.39 -5.03 5.67
C LEU A 562 24.45 -5.76 4.32
N ARG A 563 23.34 -6.34 3.84
CA ARG A 563 23.29 -7.01 2.52
C ARG A 563 23.55 -6.06 1.33
N LEU A 564 23.58 -4.73 1.58
CA LEU A 564 23.84 -3.68 0.58
C LEU A 564 25.29 -3.16 0.63
N SER A 565 26.11 -3.63 1.58
CA SER A 565 27.56 -3.45 1.53
C SER A 565 28.17 -4.37 0.46
N PRO A 566 29.18 -3.90 -0.29
CA PRO A 566 29.94 -4.75 -1.21
C PRO A 566 31.00 -5.62 -0.51
N SER A 567 31.17 -5.52 0.82
CA SER A 567 32.29 -6.13 1.54
C SER A 567 32.04 -7.59 1.92
N LYS A 568 33.12 -8.39 1.92
CA LYS A 568 33.05 -9.79 2.41
C LYS A 568 32.75 -9.85 3.92
N LYS A 569 33.25 -8.87 4.69
CA LYS A 569 32.96 -8.71 6.13
C LYS A 569 31.45 -8.63 6.38
N ALA A 570 30.68 -7.97 5.52
CA ALA A 570 29.22 -7.88 5.69
C ALA A 570 28.52 -9.24 5.57
N LYS A 571 28.91 -10.09 4.60
CA LYS A 571 28.41 -11.48 4.49
C LYS A 571 28.83 -12.36 5.67
N GLU A 572 29.98 -12.09 6.28
CA GLU A 572 30.46 -12.79 7.48
C GLU A 572 29.68 -12.34 8.74
N ALA A 573 29.47 -11.05 8.91
CA ALA A 573 28.68 -10.47 10.00
C ALA A 573 27.20 -10.89 9.95
N ILE A 574 26.59 -11.00 8.76
CA ILE A 574 25.23 -11.56 8.62
C ILE A 574 25.16 -13.00 9.18
N LYS A 575 26.14 -13.86 8.87
CA LYS A 575 26.20 -15.23 9.40
C LYS A 575 26.40 -15.25 10.91
N GLU A 576 27.21 -14.34 11.46
CA GLU A 576 27.38 -14.21 12.91
C GLU A 576 26.06 -13.81 13.59
N ILE A 577 25.36 -12.79 13.07
CA ILE A 577 24.05 -12.35 13.57
C ILE A 577 23.04 -13.50 13.52
N MET A 578 22.98 -14.26 12.42
CA MET A 578 22.11 -15.43 12.31
C MET A 578 22.42 -16.49 13.39
N SER A 579 23.70 -16.74 13.72
CA SER A 579 24.07 -17.69 14.78
C SER A 579 23.71 -17.19 16.19
N ILE A 580 23.77 -15.88 16.43
CA ILE A 580 23.44 -15.27 17.73
C ILE A 580 21.92 -15.36 17.99
N HIS A 581 21.09 -15.11 16.98
CA HIS A 581 19.63 -15.10 17.10
C HIS A 581 18.95 -16.29 16.40
N GLN A 582 19.58 -17.47 16.42
CA GLN A 582 19.18 -18.68 15.68
C GLN A 582 17.74 -19.20 15.91
N THR A 583 17.06 -18.74 16.97
CA THR A 583 15.66 -19.09 17.28
C THR A 583 14.64 -18.08 16.72
N ASN A 584 15.09 -16.98 16.12
CA ASN A 584 14.23 -15.96 15.53
C ASN A 584 14.01 -16.25 14.03
N GLU A 585 12.77 -16.59 13.68
CA GLU A 585 12.30 -16.87 12.33
C GLU A 585 12.67 -15.76 11.33
N VAL A 586 12.31 -14.49 11.64
CA VAL A 586 12.46 -13.36 10.72
C VAL A 586 13.93 -13.04 10.47
N ILE A 587 14.75 -13.03 11.52
CA ILE A 587 16.22 -12.88 11.41
C ILE A 587 16.83 -14.01 10.57
N THR A 588 16.36 -15.24 10.74
CA THR A 588 16.85 -16.40 9.99
C THR A 588 16.50 -16.29 8.50
N ILE A 589 15.27 -15.91 8.16
CA ILE A 589 14.83 -15.71 6.76
C ILE A 589 15.60 -14.55 6.12
N VAL A 590 15.58 -13.36 6.75
CA VAL A 590 16.22 -12.14 6.23
C VAL A 590 17.73 -12.30 6.07
N GLY A 591 18.39 -12.92 7.05
CA GLY A 591 19.82 -13.24 6.97
C GLY A 591 20.13 -14.25 5.86
N THR A 592 19.28 -15.27 5.68
CA THR A 592 19.43 -16.25 4.59
C THR A 592 19.31 -15.60 3.22
N GLU A 593 18.33 -14.72 3.00
CA GLU A 593 18.25 -13.94 1.74
C GLU A 593 19.48 -13.04 1.56
N GLY A 594 19.97 -12.42 2.64
CA GLY A 594 21.12 -11.51 2.62
C GLY A 594 22.46 -12.15 2.25
N ILE A 595 22.61 -13.48 2.36
CA ILE A 595 23.84 -14.20 1.95
C ILE A 595 23.73 -14.95 0.62
N LYS A 596 22.56 -14.99 -0.02
CA LYS A 596 22.40 -15.66 -1.32
C LYS A 596 23.22 -14.95 -2.40
N GLU A 597 23.97 -15.74 -3.17
CA GLU A 597 24.70 -15.21 -4.33
C GLU A 597 23.79 -15.26 -5.55
N VAL A 598 23.35 -14.09 -6.02
CA VAL A 598 22.55 -13.95 -7.23
C VAL A 598 23.50 -13.85 -8.44
N PRO A 599 23.39 -14.72 -9.46
CA PRO A 599 24.16 -14.58 -10.69
C PRO A 599 23.92 -13.22 -11.36
N LYS A 600 25.00 -12.58 -11.82
CA LYS A 600 24.97 -11.22 -12.40
C LYS A 600 24.00 -11.09 -13.59
N GLU A 601 23.80 -12.17 -14.34
CA GLU A 601 22.84 -12.24 -15.44
C GLU A 601 21.41 -12.12 -14.91
N ILE A 602 21.08 -12.72 -13.77
CA ILE A 602 19.77 -12.61 -13.12
C ILE A 602 19.53 -11.18 -12.59
N GLU A 603 20.57 -10.51 -12.08
CA GLU A 603 20.47 -9.09 -11.71
C GLU A 603 20.18 -8.20 -12.94
N LEU A 604 20.90 -8.42 -14.05
CA LEU A 604 20.68 -7.72 -15.31
C LEU A 604 19.28 -8.00 -15.90
N ILE A 605 18.79 -9.23 -15.78
CA ILE A 605 17.41 -9.62 -16.17
C ILE A 605 16.38 -8.91 -15.29
N LYS A 606 16.56 -8.90 -13.97
CA LYS A 606 15.67 -8.19 -13.03
C LYS A 606 15.65 -6.68 -13.36
N LYS A 607 16.80 -6.07 -13.60
CA LYS A 607 16.95 -4.65 -13.98
C LYS A 607 16.31 -4.33 -15.33
N LYS A 608 16.47 -5.18 -16.35
CA LYS A 608 15.84 -5.02 -17.68
C LYS A 608 14.30 -5.10 -17.64
N HIS A 609 13.74 -5.89 -16.72
CA HIS A 609 12.29 -6.07 -16.56
C HIS A 609 11.76 -5.47 -15.24
N ILE A 610 12.41 -4.43 -14.72
CA ILE A 610 12.10 -3.90 -13.40
C ILE A 610 10.72 -3.22 -13.33
N LEU A 611 10.24 -2.69 -14.47
CA LEU A 611 8.91 -2.09 -14.66
C LEU A 611 7.78 -3.10 -14.98
N GLU A 612 8.11 -4.38 -15.17
CA GLU A 612 7.09 -5.42 -15.31
C GLU A 612 6.61 -5.88 -13.92
N ASN A 613 5.37 -6.37 -13.84
CA ASN A 613 4.79 -6.92 -12.61
C ASN A 613 5.70 -8.02 -12.02
N SER A 614 5.82 -8.06 -10.69
CA SER A 614 6.69 -9.00 -9.96
C SER A 614 6.46 -10.46 -10.35
N LYS A 615 5.22 -10.93 -10.57
CA LYS A 615 4.98 -12.30 -11.09
C LYS A 615 5.53 -12.48 -12.50
N VAL A 616 5.40 -11.49 -13.40
CA VAL A 616 5.97 -11.58 -14.75
C VAL A 616 7.49 -11.59 -14.70
N ARG A 617 8.12 -10.70 -13.91
CA ARG A 617 9.58 -10.67 -13.72
C ARG A 617 10.11 -11.98 -13.11
N ASN A 618 9.40 -12.55 -12.13
CA ASN A 618 9.80 -13.81 -11.51
C ASN A 618 9.64 -15.00 -12.48
N ASN A 619 8.57 -15.05 -13.29
CA ASN A 619 8.46 -16.04 -14.37
C ASN A 619 9.55 -15.86 -15.45
N ILE A 620 10.02 -14.63 -15.72
CA ILE A 620 11.19 -14.39 -16.60
C ILE A 620 12.49 -14.92 -15.95
N VAL A 621 12.72 -14.69 -14.66
CA VAL A 621 13.93 -15.13 -13.93
C VAL A 621 13.96 -16.65 -13.79
N ASN A 622 12.85 -17.27 -13.37
CA ASN A 622 12.73 -18.73 -13.29
C ASN A 622 12.87 -19.35 -14.68
N GLY A 623 12.20 -18.77 -15.68
CA GLY A 623 12.33 -19.17 -17.08
C GLY A 623 13.74 -19.08 -17.65
N TYR A 624 14.54 -18.08 -17.25
CA TYR A 624 15.96 -18.00 -17.57
C TYR A 624 16.73 -19.18 -16.99
N THR A 625 16.55 -19.49 -15.70
CA THR A 625 17.21 -20.61 -15.03
C THR A 625 16.83 -21.95 -15.67
N TYR A 626 15.54 -22.19 -15.94
CA TYR A 626 15.06 -23.38 -16.63
C TYR A 626 15.62 -23.47 -18.07
N PHE A 627 15.64 -22.35 -18.81
CA PHE A 627 16.21 -22.29 -20.16
C PHE A 627 17.71 -22.60 -20.17
N LYS A 628 18.48 -22.03 -19.23
CA LYS A 628 19.92 -22.29 -19.09
C LYS A 628 20.22 -23.73 -18.68
N ASN A 629 19.37 -24.36 -17.87
CA ASN A 629 19.57 -25.73 -17.42
C ASN A 629 19.14 -26.79 -18.46
N THR A 630 18.10 -26.50 -19.27
CA THR A 630 17.45 -27.52 -20.12
C THR A 630 17.50 -27.19 -21.63
N CYS A 631 17.31 -25.93 -22.02
CA CYS A 631 17.14 -25.56 -23.44
C CYS A 631 18.44 -25.14 -24.14
N VAL A 632 19.43 -24.68 -23.36
CA VAL A 632 20.67 -24.06 -23.86
C VAL A 632 21.50 -24.97 -24.78
N ALA A 633 21.43 -26.29 -24.54
CA ALA A 633 22.19 -27.29 -25.29
C ALA A 633 21.83 -27.28 -26.78
N CYS A 634 20.57 -27.07 -27.11
CA CYS A 634 20.07 -27.00 -28.49
C CYS A 634 19.95 -25.56 -28.99
N HIS A 635 19.32 -24.66 -28.24
CA HIS A 635 18.98 -23.31 -28.74
C HIS A 635 20.04 -22.23 -28.47
N GLY A 636 21.18 -22.57 -27.87
CA GLY A 636 22.26 -21.62 -27.58
C GLY A 636 22.04 -20.76 -26.33
N PRO A 637 23.07 -20.04 -25.86
CA PRO A 637 23.04 -19.26 -24.62
C PRO A 637 21.97 -18.16 -24.59
N ASN A 638 21.55 -17.63 -25.74
CA ASN A 638 20.62 -16.52 -25.88
C ASN A 638 19.37 -16.88 -26.69
N GLY A 639 19.18 -18.16 -27.08
CA GLY A 639 18.09 -18.57 -27.97
C GLY A 639 18.34 -18.24 -29.44
N GLU A 640 19.60 -18.01 -29.82
CA GLU A 640 20.04 -17.74 -31.20
C GLU A 640 19.90 -18.96 -32.14
N GLY A 641 19.70 -20.16 -31.58
CA GLY A 641 19.67 -21.42 -32.31
C GLY A 641 21.06 -22.04 -32.47
N LYS A 642 21.11 -23.19 -33.15
CA LYS A 642 22.36 -23.84 -33.57
C LYS A 642 22.19 -24.40 -34.97
N GLU A 643 23.11 -24.07 -35.87
CA GLU A 643 23.06 -24.52 -37.26
C GLU A 643 22.97 -26.05 -37.35
N GLY A 644 22.10 -26.54 -38.23
CA GLY A 644 21.78 -27.96 -38.38
C GLY A 644 21.05 -28.62 -37.20
N LEU A 645 21.03 -28.05 -36.00
CA LEU A 645 20.52 -28.71 -34.77
C LEU A 645 19.20 -28.12 -34.26
N ALA A 646 19.05 -26.79 -34.18
CA ALA A 646 17.84 -26.16 -33.68
C ALA A 646 17.61 -24.75 -34.25
N PRO A 647 16.35 -24.36 -34.53
CA PRO A 647 16.03 -23.03 -35.02
C PRO A 647 16.31 -21.95 -33.96
N SER A 648 16.52 -20.72 -34.44
CA SER A 648 16.53 -19.53 -33.60
C SER A 648 15.15 -19.33 -32.98
N LEU A 649 15.15 -18.98 -31.70
CA LEU A 649 13.96 -18.54 -30.96
C LEU A 649 13.78 -17.02 -31.02
N ILE A 650 14.83 -16.27 -31.41
CA ILE A 650 14.78 -14.82 -31.60
C ILE A 650 14.14 -14.51 -32.97
N GLY A 651 13.16 -13.60 -33.00
CA GLY A 651 12.42 -13.20 -34.19
C GLY A 651 11.43 -14.24 -34.73
N SER A 652 11.41 -15.46 -34.18
CA SER A 652 10.63 -16.58 -34.71
C SER A 652 9.12 -16.31 -34.71
N PRO A 653 8.42 -16.40 -35.86
CA PRO A 653 6.96 -16.22 -35.94
C PRO A 653 6.15 -17.17 -35.06
N ARG A 654 6.67 -18.37 -34.76
CA ARG A 654 6.04 -19.30 -33.79
C ARG A 654 6.11 -18.73 -32.37
N VAL A 655 7.23 -18.11 -32.02
CA VAL A 655 7.49 -17.54 -30.69
C VAL A 655 6.75 -16.22 -30.47
N THR A 656 6.68 -15.35 -31.47
CA THR A 656 5.98 -14.06 -31.36
C THR A 656 4.46 -14.19 -31.54
N GLY A 657 4.01 -15.19 -32.31
CA GLY A 657 2.60 -15.48 -32.62
C GLY A 657 1.76 -16.02 -31.45
N HIS A 658 0.68 -16.74 -31.77
CA HIS A 658 -0.32 -17.17 -30.78
C HIS A 658 0.27 -18.10 -29.70
N ARG A 659 -0.04 -17.84 -28.43
CA ARG A 659 0.59 -18.51 -27.27
C ARG A 659 0.44 -20.03 -27.31
N ASP A 660 -0.76 -20.53 -27.60
CA ASP A 660 -1.06 -21.97 -27.71
C ASP A 660 -0.12 -22.71 -28.68
N ILE A 661 0.44 -22.07 -29.71
CA ILE A 661 1.40 -22.69 -30.65
C ILE A 661 2.70 -23.01 -29.92
N THR A 662 3.32 -22.01 -29.28
CA THR A 662 4.50 -22.22 -28.42
C THR A 662 4.24 -23.20 -27.27
N THR A 663 3.05 -23.20 -26.70
CA THR A 663 2.69 -24.11 -25.60
C THR A 663 2.52 -25.55 -26.08
N LYS A 664 1.86 -25.80 -27.22
CA LYS A 664 1.81 -27.10 -27.89
C LYS A 664 3.21 -27.65 -28.18
N ILE A 665 4.07 -26.80 -28.77
CA ILE A 665 5.47 -27.12 -29.09
C ILE A 665 6.25 -27.49 -27.83
N LEU A 666 6.20 -26.71 -26.75
CA LEU A 666 6.99 -27.02 -25.56
C LEU A 666 6.44 -28.22 -24.77
N LEU A 667 5.14 -28.50 -24.82
CA LEU A 667 4.55 -29.68 -24.18
C LEU A 667 4.90 -30.98 -24.94
N ASN A 668 4.53 -31.10 -26.22
CA ASN A 668 4.67 -32.35 -26.98
C ASN A 668 5.91 -32.43 -27.87
N GLY A 669 6.62 -31.32 -28.07
CA GLY A 669 7.75 -31.26 -28.99
C GLY A 669 7.34 -31.00 -30.45
N LEU A 670 8.32 -30.99 -31.34
CA LEU A 670 8.20 -30.55 -32.74
C LEU A 670 9.13 -31.35 -33.65
N THR A 671 8.63 -31.76 -34.82
CA THR A 671 9.33 -32.57 -35.83
C THR A 671 9.08 -32.07 -37.25
N GLY A 672 9.95 -32.48 -38.18
CA GLY A 672 9.91 -32.08 -39.60
C GLY A 672 10.46 -30.68 -39.90
N PRO A 673 10.48 -30.28 -41.18
CA PRO A 673 11.09 -29.03 -41.62
C PRO A 673 10.38 -27.80 -41.07
N LEU A 674 11.17 -26.78 -40.73
CA LEU A 674 10.70 -25.49 -40.23
C LEU A 674 11.18 -24.39 -41.19
N ASP A 675 10.25 -23.62 -41.74
CA ASP A 675 10.52 -22.55 -42.71
C ASP A 675 11.33 -23.01 -43.95
N GLY A 676 11.16 -24.28 -44.36
CA GLY A 676 11.91 -24.90 -45.46
C GLY A 676 13.32 -25.37 -45.08
N LYS A 677 13.66 -25.43 -43.79
CA LYS A 677 14.94 -25.95 -43.28
C LYS A 677 14.73 -27.21 -42.45
N GLU A 678 15.52 -28.24 -42.73
CA GLU A 678 15.62 -29.43 -41.89
C GLU A 678 16.52 -29.21 -40.67
N TYR A 679 16.27 -29.97 -39.61
CA TYR A 679 17.03 -29.94 -38.36
C TYR A 679 17.30 -31.37 -37.87
N ALA A 680 18.44 -31.59 -37.23
CA ALA A 680 18.92 -32.90 -36.81
C ALA A 680 18.14 -33.42 -35.59
N GLY A 681 17.17 -34.31 -35.85
CA GLY A 681 16.36 -34.96 -34.82
C GLY A 681 15.04 -34.23 -34.57
N VAL A 682 14.52 -34.35 -33.34
CA VAL A 682 13.24 -33.77 -32.93
C VAL A 682 13.44 -32.86 -31.72
N MET A 683 12.67 -31.79 -31.64
CA MET A 683 12.55 -31.06 -30.38
C MET A 683 11.74 -31.92 -29.41
N VAL A 684 12.36 -32.38 -28.33
CA VAL A 684 11.70 -33.21 -27.31
C VAL A 684 10.70 -32.38 -26.49
N GLY A 685 9.52 -32.94 -26.25
CA GLY A 685 8.46 -32.33 -25.44
C GLY A 685 8.71 -32.40 -23.94
N MET A 686 8.34 -31.33 -23.23
CA MET A 686 8.47 -31.18 -21.79
C MET A 686 7.14 -31.46 -21.05
N LYS A 687 6.26 -32.31 -21.60
CA LYS A 687 4.94 -32.69 -21.03
C LYS A 687 5.00 -33.13 -19.56
N HIS A 688 6.14 -33.65 -19.10
CA HIS A 688 6.41 -34.08 -17.73
C HIS A 688 6.64 -32.94 -16.72
N GLN A 689 6.92 -31.71 -17.18
CA GLN A 689 7.08 -30.53 -16.33
C GLN A 689 5.73 -29.90 -15.97
N ASP A 690 5.68 -29.19 -14.85
CA ASP A 690 4.46 -28.50 -14.39
C ASP A 690 4.13 -27.23 -15.21
N ASP A 691 2.97 -26.65 -14.95
CA ASP A 691 2.45 -25.51 -15.70
C ASP A 691 3.15 -24.17 -15.42
N GLU A 692 3.74 -23.96 -14.23
CA GLU A 692 4.55 -22.76 -13.95
C GLU A 692 5.97 -22.89 -14.52
N TRP A 693 6.55 -24.10 -14.59
CA TRP A 693 7.82 -24.35 -15.29
C TRP A 693 7.68 -24.02 -16.79
N ILE A 694 6.66 -24.58 -17.43
CA ILE A 694 6.35 -24.32 -18.86
C ILE A 694 6.02 -22.85 -19.09
N ALA A 695 5.22 -22.23 -18.22
CA ALA A 695 4.90 -20.80 -18.29
C ALA A 695 6.14 -19.91 -18.09
N GLY A 696 7.07 -20.30 -17.22
CA GLY A 696 8.35 -19.64 -16.99
C GLY A 696 9.22 -19.65 -18.24
N VAL A 697 9.56 -20.84 -18.77
CA VAL A 697 10.37 -20.99 -19.99
C VAL A 697 9.78 -20.22 -21.16
N LEU A 698 8.47 -20.35 -21.39
CA LEU A 698 7.79 -19.61 -22.47
C LEU A 698 7.76 -18.10 -22.21
N THR A 699 7.64 -17.65 -20.96
CA THR A 699 7.70 -16.23 -20.61
C THR A 699 9.10 -15.65 -20.81
N TYR A 700 10.16 -16.37 -20.44
CA TYR A 700 11.53 -15.95 -20.77
C TYR A 700 11.73 -15.84 -22.29
N ILE A 701 11.42 -16.90 -23.05
CA ILE A 701 11.61 -16.93 -24.50
C ILE A 701 10.77 -15.84 -25.20
N ARG A 702 9.49 -15.67 -24.83
CA ARG A 702 8.60 -14.69 -25.47
C ARG A 702 8.89 -13.27 -25.00
N LYS A 703 8.97 -13.00 -23.70
CA LYS A 703 9.05 -11.64 -23.16
C LYS A 703 10.47 -11.12 -23.01
N HIS A 704 11.45 -11.94 -22.62
CA HIS A 704 12.83 -11.47 -22.46
C HIS A 704 13.61 -11.39 -23.77
N LEU A 705 13.52 -12.44 -24.60
CA LEU A 705 14.25 -12.53 -25.87
C LEU A 705 13.52 -11.85 -27.04
N ASN A 706 12.18 -11.83 -27.03
CA ASN A 706 11.37 -11.38 -28.17
C ASN A 706 10.44 -10.18 -27.89
N ASN A 707 10.40 -9.67 -26.65
CA ASN A 707 9.45 -8.63 -26.18
C ASN A 707 7.96 -8.91 -26.46
N ALA A 708 7.60 -10.15 -26.74
CA ALA A 708 6.23 -10.60 -26.99
C ALA A 708 5.46 -10.82 -25.67
N THR A 709 4.17 -11.15 -25.80
CA THR A 709 3.28 -11.39 -24.66
C THR A 709 3.70 -12.62 -23.84
N PRO A 710 3.71 -12.52 -22.49
CA PRO A 710 4.05 -13.64 -21.60
C PRO A 710 2.95 -14.71 -21.55
N VAL A 711 3.28 -15.85 -20.97
CA VAL A 711 2.40 -17.02 -20.75
C VAL A 711 2.29 -17.27 -19.25
N GLY A 712 1.07 -17.36 -18.73
CA GLY A 712 0.82 -17.79 -17.34
C GLY A 712 0.45 -19.26 -17.25
N ALA A 713 0.69 -19.91 -16.10
CA ALA A 713 0.41 -21.34 -15.90
C ALA A 713 -1.01 -21.76 -16.28
N TRP A 714 -2.04 -20.98 -15.92
CA TRP A 714 -3.43 -21.24 -16.31
C TRP A 714 -3.64 -21.39 -17.83
N GLN A 715 -2.79 -20.77 -18.64
CA GLN A 715 -2.81 -20.90 -20.10
C GLN A 715 -2.18 -22.21 -20.55
N VAL A 716 -1.14 -22.66 -19.86
CA VAL A 716 -0.57 -23.99 -20.03
C VAL A 716 -1.58 -25.06 -19.64
N THR A 717 -2.24 -24.93 -18.48
CA THR A 717 -3.31 -25.84 -18.04
C THR A 717 -4.41 -25.96 -19.09
N ASN A 718 -4.87 -24.83 -19.63
CA ASN A 718 -5.88 -24.81 -20.69
C ASN A 718 -5.41 -25.45 -22.00
N VAL A 719 -4.15 -25.31 -22.40
CA VAL A 719 -3.61 -25.98 -23.59
C VAL A 719 -3.41 -27.48 -23.33
N ARG A 720 -2.81 -27.85 -22.19
CA ARG A 720 -2.60 -29.22 -21.73
C ARG A 720 -3.91 -30.00 -21.70
N ASN A 721 -4.99 -29.42 -21.17
CA ASN A 721 -6.32 -30.04 -21.15
C ASN A 721 -6.90 -30.26 -22.55
N LYS A 722 -6.66 -29.36 -23.52
CA LYS A 722 -7.09 -29.52 -24.92
C LYS A 722 -6.33 -30.62 -25.68
N ILE A 723 -5.10 -30.94 -25.27
CA ILE A 723 -4.20 -31.86 -25.99
C ILE A 723 -3.79 -33.08 -25.16
N LYS A 724 -4.48 -33.33 -24.04
CA LYS A 724 -4.11 -34.31 -23.01
C LYS A 724 -3.79 -35.71 -23.58
N ASP A 725 -4.59 -36.15 -24.55
CA ASP A 725 -4.54 -37.50 -25.15
C ASP A 725 -3.50 -37.62 -26.29
N ARG A 726 -2.82 -36.53 -26.68
CA ARG A 726 -1.74 -36.57 -27.68
C ARG A 726 -0.40 -36.83 -27.00
N GLU A 727 0.32 -37.85 -27.48
CA GLU A 727 1.73 -38.08 -27.16
C GLU A 727 2.68 -37.74 -28.32
N GLU A 728 2.19 -37.71 -29.57
CA GLU A 728 3.00 -37.46 -30.76
C GLU A 728 3.56 -36.02 -30.83
N TYR A 729 4.78 -35.89 -31.35
CA TYR A 729 5.38 -34.62 -31.77
C TYR A 729 4.47 -33.87 -32.73
N TRP A 730 4.43 -32.54 -32.65
CA TRP A 730 3.73 -31.73 -33.65
C TRP A 730 4.57 -31.62 -34.93
N THR A 731 3.92 -31.65 -36.09
CA THR A 731 4.47 -31.06 -37.33
C THR A 731 4.07 -29.58 -37.45
N LEU A 732 4.76 -28.83 -38.31
CA LEU A 732 4.40 -27.43 -38.57
C LEU A 732 2.98 -27.30 -39.16
N GLU A 733 2.55 -28.24 -40.02
CA GLU A 733 1.24 -28.22 -40.66
C GLU A 733 0.09 -28.39 -39.64
N GLU A 734 0.23 -29.33 -38.70
CA GLU A 734 -0.77 -29.58 -37.64
C GLU A 734 -0.91 -28.41 -36.64
N LEU A 735 0.13 -27.61 -36.46
CA LEU A 735 0.08 -26.43 -35.57
C LEU A 735 -0.75 -25.28 -36.16
N TYR A 736 -0.91 -25.25 -37.48
CA TYR A 736 -1.63 -24.20 -38.21
C TYR A 736 -2.94 -24.66 -38.88
N LYS A 737 -3.27 -25.95 -38.86
CA LYS A 737 -4.64 -26.43 -39.14
C LYS A 737 -5.62 -25.83 -38.13
N LYS A 738 -6.75 -25.33 -38.63
CA LYS A 738 -7.83 -24.69 -37.86
C LYS A 738 -8.73 -25.73 -37.20
#